data_AF-A0A256YIG9-F1
#
_entry.id   AF-A0A256YIG9-F1
#
_cell.length_a   1.000
_cell.length_b   1.000
_cell.length_c   1.000
_cell.angle_alpha   90.00
_cell.angle_beta   90.00
_cell.angle_gamma   90.00
#
_symmetry.space_group_name_H-M   'P 1'
#
loop_
_entity.id
_entity.type
_entity.pdbx_description
1 polymer ?
#
loop_
_entity_poly.entity_id
_entity_poly.type
_entity_poly.pdbx_seq_one_letter_code
_entity_poly.pdbx_strand_id
1 'polypeptide(L)'
;MNVLNDDVQNVKFKLHEEIRLKVASLLLDVIKSTINDLKKHLHGLDKYALTELEKIANDIEARHIIMRQEVRVGKGYIDMDLFNRIIFEFKSKESEFDEAYNKIKRVYLPDYPEALYAIITNWEKWIIYRIKHQDLIDKREIDIRERGLSGLKQELKQIIISVLKKEGYKIPPHPEIIAKVFSELINYEEKLIKIFDKISRDPRIKALYTVFKQIINLLYGGTTELKEELIKRLYIKHTLLQMIILASLSKVLNTTTNPIEACSGIDLEVDIALPYLNWWYIAYNKLSDKLGTEEKKTIEELTEKINTKVNIIEWEVLYIEDVFREYYEILIDRETRRIIGEYYTPIWIVEFMINRIKKLVGSLRNLLILDPFCGSGSFLVIAFHEKIREGEKPEEAIKEVVGFDVNPLAVSIARAELLLAYLKYYRNRHTKPKVTPQPLIFHVDSFHVMFKPGIPSISKATISELTSYIYKGYRIEELENIEKVIEKVVQKLTLHINEIKIRPGENIYDLIIFEKILADSLKLTLTSCTKDQLNQDCLKEKIIEYLKEYLKRGFKSRTGEVLKETILENIDKFSLSLANLLENYGNGIWASSIASILAPIVIKHIKPDVIITNPPWLQLTKLKALYSETIRQKARSILEITLKKEYPSIPRKAGNIIKGSDLSSIALYGALQLAEKALAFVMPRKSSFYTRSNQRSGIILTYAVLKYYEDRIEKVEIIDLNYDAFLHGDIPALLFVKFKSSKQ
;
A
#
# COMPACT_ATOMS: atom_id res chain seq x y z
N MET A 1 1.38 54.90 -1.90
CA MET A 1 1.18 54.43 -0.51
C MET A 1 1.19 52.90 -0.35
N ASN A 2 1.52 52.09 -1.37
CA ASN A 2 1.54 50.62 -1.26
C ASN A 2 2.93 49.96 -1.41
N VAL A 3 4.03 50.70 -1.26
CA VAL A 3 5.39 50.14 -1.38
C VAL A 3 6.01 49.80 -0.01
N LEU A 4 5.43 50.29 1.10
CA LEU A 4 5.98 50.06 2.46
C LEU A 4 5.50 48.77 3.14
N ASN A 5 4.46 48.09 2.63
CA ASN A 5 3.97 46.84 3.23
C ASN A 5 4.74 45.59 2.76
N ASP A 6 5.27 45.60 1.53
CA ASP A 6 6.05 44.47 1.00
C ASP A 6 7.45 44.39 1.63
N ASP A 7 8.07 45.53 1.92
CA ASP A 7 9.37 45.56 2.62
C ASP A 7 9.26 45.10 4.08
N VAL A 8 8.19 45.45 4.79
CA VAL A 8 7.97 45.00 6.16
C VAL A 8 7.67 43.50 6.20
N GLN A 9 6.88 42.96 5.27
CA GLN A 9 6.66 41.51 5.16
C GLN A 9 7.94 40.76 4.76
N ASN A 10 8.73 41.28 3.82
CA ASN A 10 10.01 40.68 3.42
C ASN A 10 11.05 40.70 4.55
N VAL A 11 11.12 41.77 5.35
CA VAL A 11 12.00 41.85 6.51
C VAL A 11 11.54 40.90 7.61
N LYS A 12 10.23 40.81 7.88
CA LYS A 12 9.68 39.88 8.88
C LYS A 12 9.90 38.41 8.46
N PHE A 13 9.76 38.10 7.17
CA PHE A 13 10.04 36.79 6.59
C PHE A 13 11.52 36.40 6.72
N LYS A 14 12.44 37.30 6.35
CA LYS A 14 13.89 37.09 6.52
C LYS A 14 14.30 36.86 7.97
N LEU A 15 13.72 37.60 8.92
CA LEU A 15 14.03 37.46 10.34
C LEU A 15 13.55 36.12 10.91
N HIS A 16 12.38 35.64 10.47
CA HIS A 16 11.82 34.34 10.87
C HIS A 16 12.66 33.18 10.33
N GLU A 17 13.09 33.24 9.06
CA GLU A 17 14.03 32.27 8.49
C GLU A 17 15.39 32.28 9.20
N GLU A 18 15.91 33.45 9.58
CA GLU A 18 17.19 33.54 10.30
C GLU A 18 17.11 32.85 11.67
N ILE A 19 16.02 33.05 12.41
CA ILE A 19 15.75 32.36 13.68
C ILE A 19 15.69 30.85 13.45
N ARG A 20 14.94 30.41 12.44
CA ARG A 20 14.79 28.99 12.09
C ARG A 20 16.15 28.34 11.82
N LEU A 21 17.02 28.98 11.03
CA LEU A 21 18.38 28.49 10.72
C LEU A 21 19.27 28.42 11.96
N LYS A 22 19.27 29.45 12.80
CA LYS A 22 20.04 29.50 14.05
C LYS A 22 19.62 28.38 15.01
N VAL A 23 18.31 28.20 15.18
CA VAL A 23 17.75 27.13 16.02
C VAL A 23 18.11 25.75 15.47
N ALA A 24 17.94 25.51 14.18
CA ALA A 24 18.27 24.22 13.56
C ALA A 24 19.76 23.86 13.74
N SER A 25 20.67 24.83 13.55
CA SER A 25 22.10 24.63 13.78
C SER A 25 22.40 24.29 15.24
N LEU A 26 21.79 25.02 16.19
CA LEU A 26 21.95 24.76 17.62
C LEU A 26 21.47 23.35 17.99
N LEU A 27 20.30 22.95 17.48
CA LEU A 27 19.73 21.63 17.76
C LEU A 27 20.60 20.51 17.21
N LEU A 28 21.15 20.64 16.00
CA LEU A 28 22.08 19.64 15.45
C LEU A 28 23.30 19.43 16.35
N ASP A 29 23.91 20.50 16.83
CA ASP A 29 25.05 20.41 17.75
C ASP A 29 24.67 19.72 19.06
N VAL A 30 23.51 20.07 19.63
CA VAL A 30 23.01 19.48 20.87
C VAL A 30 22.67 18.00 20.65
N ILE A 31 22.04 17.62 19.55
CA ILE A 31 21.70 16.23 19.19
C ILE A 31 22.99 15.41 19.09
N LYS A 32 23.98 15.86 18.32
CA LYS A 32 25.26 15.15 18.14
C LYS A 32 26.01 14.97 19.46
N SER A 33 26.10 16.02 20.27
CA SER A 33 26.71 15.93 21.60
C SER A 33 25.94 14.95 22.50
N THR A 34 24.62 14.99 22.47
CA THR A 34 23.75 14.11 23.27
C THR A 34 23.93 12.66 22.89
N ILE A 35 23.91 12.34 21.59
CA ILE A 35 24.12 11.00 21.06
C ILE A 35 25.49 10.46 21.48
N ASN A 36 26.54 11.26 21.33
CA ASN A 36 27.91 10.87 21.69
C ASN A 36 28.06 10.54 23.17
N ASP A 37 27.40 11.30 24.05
CA ASP A 37 27.43 11.02 25.48
C ASP A 37 26.60 9.79 25.85
N LEU A 38 25.41 9.61 25.28
CA LEU A 38 24.59 8.42 25.51
C LEU A 38 25.30 7.13 25.05
N LYS A 39 26.01 7.16 23.91
CA LYS A 39 26.76 6.01 23.36
C LYS A 39 27.93 5.54 24.26
N LYS A 40 28.38 6.35 25.23
CA LYS A 40 29.39 5.96 26.22
C LYS A 40 28.83 5.02 27.29
N HIS A 41 27.53 5.09 27.55
CA HIS A 41 26.87 4.39 28.66
C HIS A 41 25.84 3.35 28.21
N LEU A 42 25.34 3.46 26.98
CA LEU A 42 24.40 2.49 26.40
C LEU A 42 25.13 1.43 25.57
N HIS A 43 24.51 0.25 25.46
CA HIS A 43 25.07 -0.93 24.80
C HIS A 43 24.02 -1.61 23.92
N GLY A 44 24.44 -2.60 23.12
CA GLY A 44 23.52 -3.40 22.30
C GLY A 44 22.71 -2.58 21.29
N LEU A 45 21.40 -2.88 21.21
CA LEU A 45 20.47 -2.24 20.26
C LEU A 45 20.35 -0.73 20.48
N ASP A 46 20.34 -0.25 21.73
CA ASP A 46 20.22 1.18 22.02
C ASP A 46 21.40 1.97 21.45
N LYS A 47 22.64 1.45 21.63
CA LYS A 47 23.84 2.05 21.05
C LYS A 47 23.83 2.00 19.52
N TYR A 48 23.29 0.93 18.95
CA TYR A 48 23.15 0.78 17.50
C TYR A 48 22.13 1.79 16.93
N ALA A 49 20.95 1.90 17.55
CA ALA A 49 19.92 2.88 17.19
C ALA A 49 20.46 4.31 17.19
N LEU A 50 21.19 4.68 18.26
CA LEU A 50 21.84 5.99 18.36
C LEU A 50 22.91 6.21 17.28
N THR A 51 23.61 5.17 16.84
CA THR A 51 24.60 5.26 15.76
C THR A 51 23.93 5.50 14.40
N GLU A 52 22.80 4.85 14.15
CA GLU A 52 22.01 5.11 12.93
C GLU A 52 21.38 6.52 12.97
N LEU A 53 20.89 6.98 14.12
CA LEU A 53 20.41 8.35 14.29
C LEU A 53 21.52 9.39 14.07
N GLU A 54 22.75 9.10 14.50
CA GLU A 54 23.93 9.93 14.25
C GLU A 54 24.23 10.06 12.74
N LYS A 55 24.13 8.96 11.98
CA LYS A 55 24.29 8.97 10.52
C LYS A 55 23.28 9.92 9.87
N ILE A 56 22.01 9.83 10.27
CA ILE A 56 20.93 10.71 9.77
C ILE A 56 21.20 12.17 10.12
N ALA A 57 21.61 12.47 11.35
CA ALA A 57 21.91 13.84 11.77
C ALA A 57 23.12 14.44 11.04
N ASN A 58 24.08 13.61 10.61
CA ASN A 58 25.25 14.05 9.86
C ASN A 58 24.95 14.26 8.37
N ASP A 59 24.05 13.48 7.79
CA ASP A 59 23.62 13.55 6.40
C ASP A 59 22.77 14.80 6.15
N ILE A 60 23.32 15.75 5.36
CA ILE A 60 22.67 17.03 5.05
C ILE A 60 21.30 16.83 4.40
N GLU A 61 21.18 15.82 3.55
CA GLU A 61 19.91 15.51 2.86
C GLU A 61 18.90 14.86 3.82
N ALA A 62 19.33 14.22 4.90
CA ALA A 62 18.44 13.51 5.83
C ALA A 62 18.08 14.30 7.10
N ARG A 63 18.71 15.45 7.35
CA ARG A 63 18.45 16.28 8.56
C ARG A 63 17.01 16.75 8.68
N HIS A 64 16.37 17.04 7.55
CA HIS A 64 14.98 17.50 7.52
C HIS A 64 14.00 16.43 8.00
N ILE A 65 14.42 15.16 8.02
CA ILE A 65 13.57 14.04 8.47
C ILE A 65 13.44 14.02 10.01
N ILE A 66 14.52 14.37 10.72
CA ILE A 66 14.49 14.50 12.18
C ILE A 66 14.02 15.89 12.64
N MET A 67 14.21 16.92 11.80
CA MET A 67 13.80 18.31 12.05
C MET A 67 12.88 18.80 10.92
N ARG A 68 11.62 18.37 10.98
CA ARG A 68 10.62 18.65 9.95
C ARG A 68 10.21 20.11 10.03
N GLN A 69 10.05 20.73 8.87
CA GLN A 69 9.62 22.14 8.76
C GLN A 69 8.18 22.18 8.27
N GLU A 70 7.41 23.16 8.72
CA GLU A 70 6.07 23.47 8.21
C GLU A 70 5.13 22.25 8.23
N VAL A 71 5.08 21.56 9.37
CA VAL A 71 4.29 20.35 9.54
C VAL A 71 2.80 20.72 9.64
N ARG A 72 2.01 20.26 8.66
CA ARG A 72 0.57 20.49 8.63
C ARG A 72 -0.13 19.71 9.74
N VAL A 73 -0.93 20.41 10.56
CA VAL A 73 -1.69 19.83 11.66
C VAL A 73 -3.08 20.45 11.71
N GLY A 74 -4.11 19.65 11.44
CA GLY A 74 -5.49 20.12 11.33
C GLY A 74 -5.63 21.23 10.28
N LYS A 75 -5.98 22.43 10.73
CA LYS A 75 -6.07 23.65 9.89
C LYS A 75 -4.83 24.56 9.98
N GLY A 76 -3.81 24.19 10.77
CA GLY A 76 -2.60 24.97 10.99
C GLY A 76 -1.33 24.30 10.48
N TYR A 77 -0.21 24.98 10.69
CA TYR A 77 1.14 24.51 10.39
C TYR A 77 2.05 24.80 11.58
N ILE A 78 2.70 23.76 12.11
CA ILE A 78 3.78 23.85 13.08
C ILE A 78 5.03 24.33 12.35
N ASP A 79 5.71 25.36 12.86
CA ASP A 79 6.88 25.93 12.19
C ASP A 79 8.01 24.90 12.06
N MET A 80 8.32 24.19 13.14
CA MET A 80 9.26 23.07 13.13
C MET A 80 8.90 22.02 14.18
N ASP A 81 9.16 20.75 13.85
CA ASP A 81 9.06 19.61 14.74
C ASP A 81 10.41 18.89 14.83
N LEU A 82 10.82 18.51 16.05
CA LEU A 82 11.95 17.62 16.30
C LEU A 82 11.46 16.26 16.82
N PHE A 83 11.85 15.20 16.11
CA PHE A 83 11.53 13.79 16.42
C PHE A 83 10.04 13.44 16.50
N ASN A 84 9.15 14.26 15.97
CA ASN A 84 7.70 14.10 16.12
C ASN A 84 7.24 14.12 17.58
N ARG A 85 7.95 14.90 18.42
CA ARG A 85 7.78 14.95 19.88
C ARG A 85 7.99 16.35 20.46
N ILE A 86 8.67 17.24 19.77
CA ILE A 86 8.98 18.59 20.28
C ILE A 86 8.54 19.61 19.23
N ILE A 87 7.49 20.36 19.57
CA ILE A 87 6.95 21.41 18.73
C ILE A 87 7.77 22.69 18.93
N PHE A 88 8.14 23.35 17.85
CA PHE A 88 8.72 24.69 17.87
C PHE A 88 7.80 25.67 17.13
N GLU A 89 7.52 26.80 17.77
CA GLU A 89 6.89 27.96 17.15
C GLU A 89 7.86 29.14 17.23
N PHE A 90 8.23 29.68 16.07
CA PHE A 90 9.16 30.78 15.97
C PHE A 90 8.39 32.10 15.86
N LYS A 91 8.82 33.11 16.62
CA LYS A 91 8.24 34.45 16.58
C LYS A 91 9.34 35.50 16.47
N SER A 92 9.05 36.61 15.82
CA SER A 92 10.00 37.72 15.71
C SER A 92 10.00 38.57 16.98
N LYS A 93 8.86 38.66 17.69
CA LYS A 93 8.69 39.50 18.88
C LYS A 93 8.11 38.72 20.05
N GLU A 94 8.53 39.05 21.26
CA GLU A 94 7.98 38.45 22.51
C GLU A 94 6.48 38.71 22.67
N SER A 95 5.96 39.83 22.14
CA SER A 95 4.53 40.15 22.17
C SER A 95 3.64 39.14 21.42
N GLU A 96 4.22 38.32 20.55
CA GLU A 96 3.51 37.29 19.78
C GLU A 96 3.48 35.93 20.49
N PHE A 97 4.10 35.81 21.68
CA PHE A 97 4.24 34.52 22.38
C PHE A 97 2.92 34.01 22.97
N ASP A 98 2.03 34.88 23.42
CA ASP A 98 0.70 34.48 23.92
C ASP A 98 -0.19 33.96 22.79
N GLU A 99 -0.06 34.53 21.59
CA GLU A 99 -0.73 34.02 20.39
C GLU A 99 -0.20 32.63 20.03
N ALA A 100 1.12 32.45 20.03
CA ALA A 100 1.78 31.15 19.82
C ALA A 100 1.29 30.08 20.81
N TYR A 101 1.21 30.42 22.10
CA TYR A 101 0.70 29.51 23.13
C TYR A 101 -0.73 29.05 22.83
N ASN A 102 -1.62 29.98 22.49
CA ASN A 102 -3.01 29.68 22.17
C ASN A 102 -3.13 28.84 20.89
N LYS A 103 -2.30 29.12 19.87
CA LYS A 103 -2.22 28.36 18.62
C LYS A 103 -1.82 26.91 18.89
N ILE A 104 -0.77 26.69 19.68
CA ILE A 104 -0.34 25.34 20.08
C ILE A 104 -1.47 24.60 20.79
N LYS A 105 -2.05 25.20 21.83
CA LYS A 105 -3.06 24.55 22.67
C LYS A 105 -4.35 24.20 21.91
N ARG A 106 -4.83 25.09 21.04
CA ARG A 106 -6.16 24.95 20.40
C ARG A 106 -6.13 24.36 19.01
N VAL A 107 -5.03 24.52 18.27
CA VAL A 107 -4.93 24.11 16.87
C VAL A 107 -4.03 22.88 16.73
N TYR A 108 -2.91 22.82 17.44
CA TYR A 108 -1.96 21.73 17.26
C TYR A 108 -2.27 20.52 18.13
N LEU A 109 -2.33 20.69 19.46
CA LEU A 109 -2.46 19.57 20.40
C LEU A 109 -3.66 18.64 20.16
N PRO A 110 -4.84 19.11 19.69
CA PRO A 110 -5.95 18.21 19.37
C PRO A 110 -5.64 17.23 18.23
N ASP A 111 -4.88 17.68 17.24
CA ASP A 111 -4.55 16.93 16.01
C ASP A 111 -3.10 16.40 16.04
N TYR A 112 -2.37 16.62 17.13
CA TYR A 112 -0.96 16.23 17.34
C TYR A 112 -0.71 15.78 18.81
N PRO A 113 -1.43 14.73 19.28
CA PRO A 113 -1.47 14.32 20.68
C PRO A 113 -0.16 13.72 21.24
N GLU A 114 0.80 13.41 20.38
CA GLU A 114 2.07 12.76 20.69
C GLU A 114 3.16 13.71 21.16
N ALA A 115 2.98 15.02 20.95
CA ALA A 115 3.94 16.01 21.37
C ALA A 115 4.15 15.96 22.89
N LEU A 116 5.42 16.01 23.30
CA LEU A 116 5.85 15.93 24.69
C LEU A 116 6.30 17.28 25.21
N TYR A 117 6.78 18.13 24.32
CA TYR A 117 7.23 19.48 24.62
C TYR A 117 6.77 20.44 23.54
N ALA A 118 6.55 21.69 23.94
CA ALA A 118 6.36 22.81 23.03
C ALA A 118 7.30 23.95 23.42
N ILE A 119 7.94 24.54 22.42
CA ILE A 119 8.95 25.57 22.58
C ILE A 119 8.55 26.78 21.73
N ILE A 120 8.43 27.94 22.38
CA ILE A 120 8.17 29.22 21.72
C ILE A 120 9.44 30.05 21.84
N THR A 121 9.97 30.56 20.72
CA THR A 121 11.22 31.33 20.76
C THR A 121 11.35 32.38 19.68
N ASN A 122 12.08 33.45 20.01
CA ASN A 122 12.59 34.46 19.08
C ASN A 122 14.13 34.45 19.01
N TRP A 123 14.76 33.30 19.26
CA TRP A 123 16.19 33.11 19.48
C TRP A 123 16.71 33.66 20.81
N GLU A 124 16.43 34.91 21.17
CA GLU A 124 16.95 35.49 22.44
C GLU A 124 16.25 34.90 23.67
N LYS A 125 14.95 34.67 23.57
CA LYS A 125 14.10 34.17 24.65
C LYS A 125 13.43 32.86 24.27
N TRP A 126 13.36 31.94 25.21
CA TRP A 126 12.86 30.59 25.03
C TRP A 126 11.86 30.26 26.13
N ILE A 127 10.62 29.99 25.73
CA ILE A 127 9.61 29.46 26.63
C ILE A 127 9.38 28.00 26.29
N ILE A 128 9.61 27.14 27.27
CA ILE A 128 9.51 25.69 27.15
C ILE A 128 8.35 25.22 28.01
N TYR A 129 7.46 24.44 27.40
CA TYR A 129 6.35 23.76 28.08
C TYR A 129 6.53 22.26 27.94
N ARG A 130 6.19 21.53 29.00
CA ARG A 130 5.93 20.10 28.91
C ARG A 130 4.47 19.89 28.56
N ILE A 131 4.16 18.88 27.76
CA ILE A 131 2.79 18.54 27.40
C ILE A 131 2.34 17.33 28.21
N LYS A 132 1.16 17.42 28.82
CA LYS A 132 0.50 16.31 29.50
C LYS A 132 -1.01 16.43 29.34
N HIS A 133 -1.66 15.34 28.94
CA HIS A 133 -3.12 15.30 28.67
C HIS A 133 -3.61 16.42 27.75
N GLN A 134 -2.88 16.67 26.65
CA GLN A 134 -3.15 17.75 25.68
C GLN A 134 -3.17 19.16 26.29
N ASP A 135 -2.49 19.36 27.42
CA ASP A 135 -2.28 20.70 28.00
C ASP A 135 -0.80 21.02 28.18
N LEU A 136 -0.49 22.32 28.15
CA LEU A 136 0.83 22.90 28.33
C LEU A 136 1.06 23.17 29.81
N ILE A 137 1.97 22.42 30.41
CA ILE A 137 2.33 22.46 31.83
C ILE A 137 3.83 22.75 32.01
N ASP A 138 4.25 22.92 33.26
CA ASP A 138 5.66 23.07 33.65
C ASP A 138 6.42 24.14 32.84
N LYS A 139 5.84 25.34 32.70
CA LYS A 139 6.45 26.46 31.98
C LYS A 139 7.85 26.77 32.53
N ARG A 140 8.85 26.79 31.66
CA ARG A 140 10.22 27.25 31.93
C ARG A 140 10.59 28.35 30.95
N GLU A 141 11.33 29.34 31.44
CA GLU A 141 11.75 30.49 30.66
C GLU A 141 13.28 30.62 30.74
N ILE A 142 13.92 30.77 29.57
CA ILE A 142 15.35 30.96 29.44
C ILE A 142 15.58 32.16 28.55
N ASP A 143 16.30 33.15 29.08
CA ASP A 143 16.81 34.29 28.33
C ASP A 143 18.30 34.09 28.08
N ILE A 144 18.70 34.01 26.81
CA ILE A 144 20.10 33.83 26.41
C ILE A 144 20.93 35.03 26.87
N ARG A 145 20.34 36.23 26.94
CA ARG A 145 21.02 37.46 27.37
C ARG A 145 21.47 37.40 28.82
N GLU A 146 20.76 36.63 29.65
CA GLU A 146 21.04 36.48 31.08
C GLU A 146 21.88 35.24 31.40
N ARG A 147 21.55 34.09 30.81
CA ARG A 147 22.14 32.79 31.17
C ARG A 147 23.19 32.29 30.17
N GLY A 148 23.37 33.01 29.07
CA GLY A 148 24.23 32.59 27.97
C GLY A 148 23.70 31.34 27.24
N LEU A 149 24.37 30.99 26.15
CA LEU A 149 23.98 29.86 25.29
C LEU A 149 24.22 28.50 25.96
N SER A 150 25.13 28.40 26.93
CA SER A 150 25.47 27.15 27.63
C SER A 150 24.30 26.60 28.45
N GLY A 151 23.58 27.47 29.18
CA GLY A 151 22.41 27.07 29.95
C GLY A 151 21.28 26.51 29.07
N LEU A 152 21.03 27.16 27.93
CA LEU A 152 20.07 26.67 26.94
C LEU A 152 20.47 25.32 26.34
N LYS A 153 21.75 25.15 25.96
CA LYS A 153 22.27 23.86 25.45
C LYS A 153 22.05 22.73 26.44
N GLN A 154 22.28 22.98 27.73
CA GLN A 154 22.06 21.99 28.79
C GLN A 154 20.58 21.61 28.93
N GLU A 155 19.67 22.59 28.89
CA GLU A 155 18.23 22.33 28.98
C GLU A 155 17.73 21.52 27.77
N LEU A 156 18.07 21.96 26.55
CA LEU A 156 17.71 21.25 25.31
C LEU A 156 18.25 19.82 25.30
N LYS A 157 19.48 19.62 25.80
CA LYS A 157 20.08 18.29 25.96
C LYS A 157 19.26 17.41 26.89
N GLN A 158 18.81 17.91 28.04
CA GLN A 158 17.96 17.15 28.96
C GLN A 158 16.60 16.81 28.34
N ILE A 159 16.01 17.73 27.59
CA ILE A 159 14.75 17.49 26.86
C ILE A 159 14.95 16.37 25.84
N ILE A 160 15.99 16.45 25.00
CA ILE A 160 16.30 15.42 23.98
C ILE A 160 16.57 14.06 24.63
N ILE A 161 17.36 14.01 25.70
CA ILE A 161 17.58 12.77 26.47
C ILE A 161 16.25 12.21 26.97
N SER A 162 15.38 13.06 27.51
CA SER A 162 14.07 12.63 28.03
C SER A 162 13.17 12.06 26.92
N VAL A 163 13.18 12.66 25.73
CA VAL A 163 12.43 12.20 24.57
C VAL A 163 13.00 10.87 24.09
N LEU A 164 14.30 10.79 23.81
CA LEU A 164 14.94 9.55 23.35
C LEU A 164 14.74 8.41 24.36
N LYS A 165 14.91 8.68 25.65
CA LYS A 165 14.69 7.66 26.70
C LYS A 165 13.24 7.21 26.78
N LYS A 166 12.27 8.10 26.57
CA LYS A 166 10.84 7.74 26.57
C LYS A 166 10.49 6.79 25.42
N GLU A 167 11.13 6.96 24.26
CA GLU A 167 10.98 6.08 23.09
C GLU A 167 11.90 4.84 23.15
N GLY A 168 12.53 4.56 24.31
CA GLY A 168 13.47 3.44 24.45
C GLY A 168 14.69 3.55 23.54
N TYR A 169 15.14 4.78 23.24
CA TYR A 169 16.22 5.13 22.32
C TYR A 169 16.03 4.66 20.88
N LYS A 170 14.81 4.22 20.52
CA LYS A 170 14.47 3.85 19.15
C LYS A 170 14.33 5.07 18.25
N ILE A 171 14.50 4.84 16.97
CA ILE A 171 14.38 5.85 15.93
C ILE A 171 12.89 6.06 15.61
N PRO A 172 12.41 7.32 15.61
CA PRO A 172 11.05 7.62 15.18
C PRO A 172 10.77 7.09 13.76
N PRO A 173 9.61 6.46 13.53
CA PRO A 173 9.31 5.91 12.23
C PRO A 173 8.80 7.01 11.29
N HIS A 174 9.65 7.45 10.37
CA HIS A 174 9.24 8.28 9.23
C HIS A 174 9.55 7.52 7.95
N PRO A 175 8.69 7.55 6.91
CA PRO A 175 8.94 6.85 5.65
C PRO A 175 10.37 7.04 5.12
N GLU A 176 10.86 8.28 5.08
CA GLU A 176 12.24 8.58 4.64
C GLU A 176 13.33 8.08 5.60
N ILE A 177 13.12 8.15 6.93
CA ILE A 177 14.06 7.58 7.91
C ILE A 177 14.15 6.08 7.70
N ILE A 178 12.99 5.42 7.56
CA ILE A 178 12.90 3.97 7.40
C ILE A 178 13.61 3.57 6.10
N ALA A 179 13.30 4.27 5.01
CA ALA A 179 13.92 4.04 3.73
C ALA A 179 15.46 4.21 3.80
N LYS A 180 15.94 5.21 4.56
CA LYS A 180 17.38 5.41 4.81
C LYS A 180 18.01 4.31 5.69
N VAL A 181 17.35 3.90 6.77
CA VAL A 181 17.83 2.85 7.67
C VAL A 181 18.02 1.55 6.89
N PHE A 182 17.10 1.22 5.98
CA PHE A 182 17.15 0.00 5.18
C PHE A 182 17.94 0.14 3.86
N SER A 183 18.39 1.35 3.47
CA SER A 183 19.02 1.57 2.16
C SER A 183 20.31 0.75 1.97
N GLU A 184 21.09 0.55 3.04
CA GLU A 184 22.32 -0.25 3.01
C GLU A 184 22.09 -1.73 2.66
N LEU A 185 20.86 -2.23 2.77
CA LEU A 185 20.54 -3.62 2.45
C LEU A 185 20.57 -3.91 0.95
N ILE A 186 20.52 -2.88 0.08
CA ILE A 186 20.71 -3.04 -1.36
C ILE A 186 22.07 -3.69 -1.69
N ASN A 187 23.06 -3.56 -0.81
CA ASN A 187 24.38 -4.18 -0.97
C ASN A 187 24.34 -5.72 -0.96
N TYR A 188 23.21 -6.32 -0.57
CA TYR A 188 22.97 -7.77 -0.67
C TYR A 188 22.45 -8.20 -2.05
N GLU A 189 22.06 -7.28 -2.94
CA GLU A 189 21.50 -7.59 -4.26
C GLU A 189 22.38 -8.58 -5.03
N GLU A 190 23.66 -8.27 -5.23
CA GLU A 190 24.59 -9.12 -5.97
C GLU A 190 24.82 -10.49 -5.31
N LYS A 191 24.80 -10.54 -3.97
CA LYS A 191 24.92 -11.82 -3.24
C LYS A 191 23.67 -12.68 -3.42
N LEU A 192 22.49 -12.08 -3.36
CA LEU A 192 21.22 -12.77 -3.58
C LEU A 192 21.06 -13.22 -5.04
N ILE A 193 21.53 -12.43 -6.02
CA ILE A 193 21.59 -12.85 -7.43
C ILE A 193 22.43 -14.12 -7.57
N LYS A 194 23.63 -14.16 -6.95
CA LYS A 194 24.50 -15.36 -6.99
C LYS A 194 23.82 -16.58 -6.38
N ILE A 195 23.14 -16.41 -5.23
CA ILE A 195 22.39 -17.50 -4.59
C ILE A 195 21.27 -17.97 -5.52
N PHE A 196 20.48 -17.04 -6.07
CA PHE A 196 19.39 -17.33 -6.98
C PHE A 196 19.87 -18.06 -8.23
N ASP A 197 20.95 -17.61 -8.88
CA ASP A 197 21.49 -18.22 -10.10
C ASP A 197 21.86 -19.71 -9.86
N LYS A 198 22.39 -20.07 -8.69
CA LYS A 198 22.70 -21.46 -8.31
C LYS A 198 21.47 -22.37 -8.22
N ILE A 199 20.35 -21.84 -7.72
CA ILE A 199 19.15 -22.63 -7.42
C ILE A 199 18.00 -22.42 -8.41
N SER A 200 18.11 -21.44 -9.33
CA SER A 200 17.08 -21.02 -10.27
C SER A 200 16.56 -22.14 -11.18
N ARG A 201 17.35 -23.21 -11.35
CA ARG A 201 16.98 -24.41 -12.12
C ARG A 201 16.15 -25.42 -11.34
N ASP A 202 16.11 -25.33 -10.00
CA ASP A 202 15.24 -26.18 -9.20
C ASP A 202 13.78 -25.98 -9.62
N PRO A 203 12.99 -27.05 -9.83
CA PRO A 203 11.63 -26.93 -10.35
C PRO A 203 10.75 -25.96 -9.56
N ARG A 204 10.90 -25.95 -8.23
CA ARG A 204 10.12 -25.07 -7.34
C ARG A 204 10.47 -23.61 -7.55
N ILE A 205 11.76 -23.29 -7.51
CA ILE A 205 12.24 -21.90 -7.68
C ILE A 205 11.96 -21.40 -9.09
N LYS A 206 12.17 -22.26 -10.09
CA LYS A 206 11.88 -21.97 -11.50
C LYS A 206 10.40 -21.65 -11.71
N ALA A 207 9.50 -22.38 -11.06
CA ALA A 207 8.06 -22.13 -11.16
C ALA A 207 7.70 -20.73 -10.61
N LEU A 208 8.16 -20.40 -9.40
CA LEU A 208 7.93 -19.08 -8.78
C LEU A 208 8.48 -17.93 -9.64
N TYR A 209 9.73 -18.06 -10.10
CA TYR A 209 10.36 -17.03 -10.95
C TYR A 209 9.68 -16.91 -12.32
N THR A 210 9.23 -18.02 -12.91
CA THR A 210 8.50 -17.98 -14.20
C THR A 210 7.20 -17.20 -14.07
N VAL A 211 6.45 -17.45 -12.98
CA VAL A 211 5.22 -16.72 -12.66
C VAL A 211 5.50 -15.23 -12.49
N PHE A 212 6.49 -14.87 -11.67
CA PHE A 212 6.89 -13.48 -11.50
C PHE A 212 7.28 -12.82 -12.83
N LYS A 213 8.15 -13.47 -13.61
CA LYS A 213 8.60 -12.98 -14.92
C LYS A 213 7.44 -12.70 -15.86
N GLN A 214 6.41 -13.54 -15.87
CA GLN A 214 5.24 -13.35 -16.72
C GLN A 214 4.40 -12.14 -16.28
N ILE A 215 4.17 -11.99 -14.97
CA ILE A 215 3.47 -10.83 -14.40
C ILE A 215 4.20 -9.53 -14.76
N ILE A 216 5.52 -9.49 -14.56
CA ILE A 216 6.35 -8.31 -14.84
C ILE A 216 6.37 -7.98 -16.34
N ASN A 217 6.37 -8.98 -17.22
CA ASN A 217 6.25 -8.74 -18.67
C ASN A 217 4.85 -8.27 -19.08
N LEU A 218 3.79 -8.77 -18.42
CA LEU A 218 2.42 -8.28 -18.63
C LEU A 218 2.31 -6.80 -18.27
N LEU A 219 2.89 -6.42 -17.13
CA LEU A 219 2.89 -5.07 -16.60
C LEU A 219 3.72 -4.08 -17.44
N TYR A 220 4.96 -4.46 -17.78
CA TYR A 220 5.96 -3.50 -18.26
C TYR A 220 6.57 -3.85 -19.62
N GLY A 221 6.24 -5.01 -20.20
CA GLY A 221 6.83 -5.50 -21.45
C GLY A 221 6.43 -4.71 -22.71
N GLY A 222 5.69 -3.60 -22.58
CA GLY A 222 5.35 -2.64 -23.63
C GLY A 222 5.25 -3.24 -25.04
N THR A 223 6.11 -2.80 -25.98
CA THR A 223 6.25 -3.42 -27.31
C THR A 223 7.34 -4.50 -27.39
N THR A 224 8.28 -4.56 -26.44
CA THR A 224 9.40 -5.53 -26.39
C THR A 224 9.53 -6.13 -25.00
N GLU A 225 9.72 -7.45 -24.89
CA GLU A 225 9.96 -8.09 -23.58
C GLU A 225 11.09 -7.38 -22.83
N LEU A 226 10.95 -7.27 -21.51
CA LEU A 226 12.02 -6.71 -20.69
C LEU A 226 13.23 -7.64 -20.74
N LYS A 227 14.42 -7.04 -20.66
CA LYS A 227 15.67 -7.80 -20.60
C LYS A 227 15.65 -8.73 -19.38
N GLU A 228 16.06 -9.98 -19.56
CA GLU A 228 16.08 -10.99 -18.50
C GLU A 228 16.82 -10.50 -17.23
N GLU A 229 17.95 -9.83 -17.43
CA GLU A 229 18.76 -9.28 -16.33
C GLU A 229 17.99 -8.24 -15.50
N LEU A 230 17.17 -7.40 -16.15
CA LEU A 230 16.33 -6.42 -15.44
C LEU A 230 15.25 -7.14 -14.61
N ILE A 231 14.60 -8.15 -15.18
CA ILE A 231 13.57 -8.93 -14.48
C ILE A 231 14.18 -9.66 -13.27
N LYS A 232 15.36 -10.25 -13.43
CA LYS A 232 16.09 -10.92 -12.34
C LYS A 232 16.41 -9.93 -11.22
N ARG A 233 16.94 -8.75 -11.54
CA ARG A 233 17.22 -7.71 -10.53
C ARG A 233 15.96 -7.24 -9.82
N LEU A 234 14.87 -7.00 -10.56
CA LEU A 234 13.57 -6.67 -9.97
C LEU A 234 13.08 -7.78 -9.03
N TYR A 235 13.22 -9.05 -9.40
CA TYR A 235 12.83 -10.18 -8.57
C TYR A 235 13.57 -10.19 -7.22
N ILE A 236 14.88 -9.93 -7.23
CA ILE A 236 15.70 -9.86 -6.02
C ILE A 236 15.37 -8.64 -5.17
N LYS A 237 15.23 -7.45 -5.78
CA LYS A 237 14.83 -6.24 -5.06
C LYS A 237 13.44 -6.39 -4.43
N HIS A 238 12.48 -6.94 -5.16
CA HIS A 238 11.13 -7.22 -4.66
C HIS A 238 11.17 -8.22 -3.50
N THR A 239 12.02 -9.25 -3.60
CA THR A 239 12.25 -10.21 -2.51
C THR A 239 12.74 -9.52 -1.25
N LEU A 240 13.77 -8.66 -1.37
CA LEU A 240 14.32 -7.93 -0.23
C LEU A 240 13.26 -7.02 0.43
N LEU A 241 12.47 -6.31 -0.38
CA LEU A 241 11.39 -5.47 0.13
C LEU A 241 10.34 -6.28 0.89
N GLN A 242 9.91 -7.42 0.33
CA GLN A 242 8.96 -8.32 0.99
C GLN A 242 9.50 -8.84 2.33
N MET A 243 10.78 -9.23 2.41
CA MET A 243 11.40 -9.67 3.67
C MET A 243 11.32 -8.58 4.76
N ILE A 244 11.57 -7.32 4.38
CA ILE A 244 11.52 -6.18 5.31
C ILE A 244 10.08 -5.90 5.76
N ILE A 245 9.11 -5.94 4.86
CA ILE A 245 7.68 -5.79 5.19
C ILE A 245 7.26 -6.85 6.21
N LEU A 246 7.56 -8.12 5.93
CA LEU A 246 7.16 -9.23 6.79
C LEU A 246 7.85 -9.20 8.16
N ALA A 247 9.14 -8.86 8.22
CA ALA A 247 9.85 -8.70 9.48
C ALA A 247 9.30 -7.53 10.31
N SER A 248 8.98 -6.41 9.65
CA SER A 248 8.39 -5.23 10.29
C SER A 248 7.02 -5.55 10.89
N LEU A 249 6.17 -6.27 10.16
CA LEU A 249 4.86 -6.69 10.67
C LEU A 249 4.97 -7.75 11.76
N SER A 250 5.92 -8.68 11.65
CA SER A 250 6.19 -9.67 12.69
C SER A 250 6.56 -8.99 14.02
N LYS A 251 7.35 -7.91 13.95
CA LYS A 251 7.65 -7.06 15.11
C LYS A 251 6.41 -6.34 15.64
N VAL A 252 5.64 -5.71 14.76
CA VAL A 252 4.42 -4.95 15.12
C VAL A 252 3.38 -5.82 15.81
N LEU A 253 3.19 -7.05 15.33
CA LEU A 253 2.23 -8.02 15.86
C LEU A 253 2.81 -8.87 17.01
N ASN A 254 4.11 -8.79 17.28
CA ASN A 254 4.84 -9.59 18.26
C ASN A 254 4.67 -11.11 18.04
N THR A 255 4.80 -11.56 16.79
CA THR A 255 4.53 -12.97 16.41
C THR A 255 5.75 -13.89 16.52
N THR A 256 6.97 -13.39 16.33
CA THR A 256 8.18 -14.24 16.37
C THR A 256 9.44 -13.44 16.75
N THR A 257 10.43 -14.15 17.29
CA THR A 257 11.76 -13.62 17.60
C THR A 257 12.85 -14.18 16.68
N ASN A 258 12.54 -15.14 15.81
CA ASN A 258 13.50 -15.71 14.87
C ASN A 258 13.57 -14.84 13.60
N PRO A 259 14.74 -14.27 13.24
CA PRO A 259 14.89 -13.43 12.05
C PRO A 259 14.45 -14.09 10.75
N ILE A 260 14.68 -15.40 10.60
CA ILE A 260 14.35 -16.14 9.38
C ILE A 260 12.83 -16.29 9.26
N GLU A 261 12.16 -16.65 10.33
CA GLU A 261 10.70 -16.80 10.34
C GLU A 261 10.00 -15.43 10.24
N ALA A 262 10.57 -14.40 10.88
CA ALA A 262 10.09 -13.02 10.76
C ALA A 262 10.13 -12.52 9.30
N CYS A 263 11.23 -12.77 8.60
CA CYS A 263 11.38 -12.35 7.20
C CYS A 263 10.52 -13.18 6.24
N SER A 264 10.15 -14.42 6.60
CA SER A 264 9.30 -15.28 5.76
C SER A 264 7.81 -15.04 5.97
N GLY A 265 7.44 -14.44 7.11
CA GLY A 265 6.06 -14.17 7.50
C GLY A 265 5.26 -15.40 7.93
N ILE A 266 5.91 -16.56 8.12
CA ILE A 266 5.24 -17.84 8.40
C ILE A 266 4.44 -17.84 9.72
N ASP A 267 4.89 -17.05 10.70
CA ASP A 267 4.26 -16.96 12.01
C ASP A 267 3.14 -15.91 12.09
N LEU A 268 2.98 -15.09 11.05
CA LEU A 268 1.89 -14.11 11.00
C LEU A 268 0.53 -14.82 11.08
N GLU A 269 -0.42 -14.20 11.77
CA GLU A 269 -1.81 -14.68 11.85
C GLU A 269 -2.62 -14.33 10.59
N VAL A 270 -2.09 -13.43 9.78
CA VAL A 270 -2.73 -12.90 8.57
C VAL A 270 -1.75 -13.01 7.41
N ASP A 271 -2.26 -13.48 6.28
CA ASP A 271 -1.49 -13.62 5.07
C ASP A 271 -1.20 -12.22 4.51
N ILE A 272 0.05 -11.74 4.54
CA ILE A 272 0.38 -10.40 4.02
C ILE A 272 0.93 -10.46 2.60
N ALA A 273 1.82 -11.40 2.36
CA ALA A 273 2.54 -11.51 1.11
C ALA A 273 1.98 -12.61 0.20
N LEU A 274 2.53 -12.68 -1.01
CA LEU A 274 2.29 -13.78 -1.94
C LEU A 274 3.51 -14.71 -1.97
N PRO A 275 3.32 -16.00 -2.31
CA PRO A 275 4.38 -17.02 -2.26
C PRO A 275 5.56 -16.76 -3.20
N TYR A 276 5.36 -15.98 -4.27
CA TYR A 276 6.29 -15.86 -5.39
C TYR A 276 7.68 -15.36 -4.99
N LEU A 277 7.78 -14.51 -3.96
CA LEU A 277 9.04 -13.90 -3.53
C LEU A 277 9.68 -14.62 -2.32
N ASN A 278 9.07 -15.69 -1.81
CA ASN A 278 9.59 -16.48 -0.67
C ASN A 278 10.57 -17.61 -1.10
N TRP A 279 11.11 -17.52 -2.31
CA TRP A 279 12.05 -18.51 -2.86
C TRP A 279 13.28 -18.75 -1.97
N TRP A 280 13.77 -17.70 -1.29
CA TRP A 280 14.95 -17.76 -0.43
C TRP A 280 14.70 -18.63 0.82
N TYR A 281 13.47 -18.65 1.33
CA TYR A 281 13.08 -19.46 2.48
C TYR A 281 12.98 -20.94 2.11
N ILE A 282 12.47 -21.22 0.89
CA ILE A 282 12.51 -22.57 0.31
C ILE A 282 13.96 -22.99 0.11
N ALA A 283 14.80 -22.09 -0.41
CA ALA A 283 16.22 -22.35 -0.60
C ALA A 283 16.91 -22.74 0.71
N TYR A 284 16.67 -21.95 1.76
CA TYR A 284 17.27 -22.13 3.07
C TYR A 284 16.83 -23.44 3.76
N ASN A 285 15.55 -23.80 3.70
CA ASN A 285 15.01 -24.94 4.45
C ASN A 285 14.94 -26.26 3.67
N LYS A 286 14.68 -26.20 2.36
CA LYS A 286 14.41 -27.39 1.52
C LYS A 286 15.50 -27.65 0.48
N LEU A 287 16.43 -26.72 0.29
CA LEU A 287 17.55 -26.82 -0.66
C LEU A 287 18.90 -26.57 0.03
N SER A 288 18.97 -26.83 1.34
CA SER A 288 20.18 -26.60 2.11
C SER A 288 21.37 -27.43 1.61
N ASP A 289 21.10 -28.58 0.98
CA ASP A 289 22.07 -29.44 0.30
C ASP A 289 22.65 -28.82 -0.98
N LYS A 290 21.89 -27.94 -1.64
CA LYS A 290 22.31 -27.23 -2.86
C LYS A 290 22.97 -25.88 -2.56
N LEU A 291 22.88 -25.40 -1.33
CA LEU A 291 23.54 -24.18 -0.86
C LEU A 291 24.85 -24.54 -0.17
N GLY A 292 25.92 -23.78 -0.44
CA GLY A 292 27.14 -23.87 0.34
C GLY A 292 26.99 -23.16 1.69
N THR A 293 27.98 -23.36 2.57
CA THR A 293 28.03 -22.71 3.89
C THR A 293 28.01 -21.19 3.78
N GLU A 294 28.65 -20.61 2.76
CA GLU A 294 28.71 -19.16 2.55
C GLU A 294 27.36 -18.58 2.15
N GLU A 295 26.61 -19.25 1.28
CA GLU A 295 25.27 -18.80 0.87
C GLU A 295 24.29 -18.85 2.02
N LYS A 296 24.32 -19.92 2.81
CA LYS A 296 23.46 -20.07 3.99
C LYS A 296 23.75 -18.96 5.00
N LYS A 297 25.04 -18.74 5.30
CA LYS A 297 25.48 -17.66 6.19
C LYS A 297 25.07 -16.28 5.66
N THR A 298 25.09 -16.07 4.34
CA THR A 298 24.64 -14.81 3.73
C THR A 298 23.14 -14.56 4.00
N ILE A 299 22.30 -15.59 3.90
CA ILE A 299 20.86 -15.48 4.21
C ILE A 299 20.66 -15.19 5.71
N GLU A 300 21.35 -15.92 6.59
CA GLU A 300 21.31 -15.71 8.05
C GLU A 300 21.76 -14.29 8.43
N GLU A 301 22.87 -13.81 7.87
CA GLU A 301 23.36 -12.44 8.08
C GLU A 301 22.37 -11.38 7.59
N LEU A 302 21.72 -11.61 6.44
CA LEU A 302 20.73 -10.69 5.90
C LEU A 302 19.49 -10.61 6.79
N THR A 303 18.92 -11.75 7.19
CA THR A 303 17.73 -11.78 8.03
C THR A 303 18.02 -11.19 9.42
N GLU A 304 19.18 -11.47 10.00
CA GLU A 304 19.62 -10.88 11.27
C GLU A 304 19.76 -9.35 11.16
N LYS A 305 20.34 -8.84 10.06
CA LYS A 305 20.44 -7.39 9.82
C LYS A 305 19.08 -6.74 9.62
N ILE A 306 18.18 -7.37 8.88
CA ILE A 306 16.79 -6.89 8.74
C ILE A 306 16.13 -6.82 10.11
N ASN A 307 16.20 -7.91 10.89
CA ASN A 307 15.61 -7.98 12.23
C ASN A 307 16.20 -6.92 13.17
N THR A 308 17.53 -6.72 13.15
CA THR A 308 18.19 -5.68 13.93
C THR A 308 17.68 -4.28 13.57
N LYS A 309 17.60 -3.96 12.28
CA LYS A 309 17.11 -2.66 11.77
C LYS A 309 15.63 -2.45 12.09
N VAL A 310 14.80 -3.49 11.98
CA VAL A 310 13.40 -3.46 12.41
C VAL A 310 13.30 -3.17 13.92
N ASN A 311 14.14 -3.78 14.76
CA ASN A 311 14.05 -3.61 16.21
C ASN A 311 14.49 -2.23 16.73
N ILE A 312 15.29 -1.46 15.98
CA ILE A 312 15.67 -0.08 16.36
C ILE A 312 14.67 0.98 15.93
N ILE A 313 13.69 0.65 15.10
CA ILE A 313 12.62 1.57 14.69
C ILE A 313 11.47 1.45 15.69
N GLU A 314 10.90 2.58 16.10
CA GLU A 314 9.71 2.58 16.94
C GLU A 314 8.44 2.36 16.10
N TRP A 315 8.16 1.11 15.75
CA TRP A 315 6.94 0.76 15.00
C TRP A 315 5.63 0.97 15.80
N GLU A 316 5.73 1.30 17.09
CA GLU A 316 4.56 1.56 17.94
C GLU A 316 4.03 3.01 17.81
N VAL A 317 4.73 3.90 17.10
CA VAL A 317 4.24 5.28 16.86
C VAL A 317 3.19 5.33 15.75
N LEU A 318 2.18 6.16 16.00
CA LEU A 318 0.88 6.29 15.34
C LEU A 318 0.86 7.03 13.98
N TYR A 319 2.01 7.24 13.31
CA TYR A 319 2.11 8.07 12.08
C TYR A 319 2.70 7.34 10.87
N ILE A 320 2.85 6.01 10.95
CA ILE A 320 3.36 5.20 9.85
C ILE A 320 2.24 5.03 8.80
N GLU A 321 2.27 5.89 7.78
CA GLU A 321 1.50 5.75 6.55
C GLU A 321 2.49 5.87 5.38
N ASP A 322 2.36 5.03 4.37
CA ASP A 322 3.21 5.00 3.16
C ASP A 322 4.70 4.73 3.41
N VAL A 323 5.02 3.99 4.49
CA VAL A 323 6.40 3.66 4.85
C VAL A 323 7.09 2.80 3.81
N PHE A 324 6.40 1.78 3.31
CA PHE A 324 7.01 0.84 2.37
C PHE A 324 7.08 1.41 0.96
N ARG A 325 6.28 2.43 0.66
CA ARG A 325 6.32 3.18 -0.61
C ARG A 325 7.64 3.93 -0.77
N GLU A 326 8.03 4.76 0.21
CA GLU A 326 9.30 5.51 0.13
C GLU A 326 10.49 4.57 -0.01
N TYR A 327 10.48 3.46 0.73
CA TYR A 327 11.53 2.47 0.61
C TYR A 327 11.56 1.77 -0.76
N TYR A 328 10.39 1.48 -1.36
CA TYR A 328 10.33 1.02 -2.75
C TYR A 328 10.99 2.02 -3.71
N GLU A 329 10.70 3.31 -3.56
CA GLU A 329 11.24 4.36 -4.44
C GLU A 329 12.76 4.57 -4.30
N ILE A 330 13.34 4.23 -3.14
CA ILE A 330 14.79 4.17 -2.94
C ILE A 330 15.38 2.91 -3.57
N LEU A 331 14.72 1.76 -3.41
CA LEU A 331 15.23 0.48 -3.89
C LEU A 331 15.19 0.37 -5.42
N ILE A 332 14.11 0.89 -6.02
CA ILE A 332 13.90 0.94 -7.46
C ILE A 332 14.21 2.36 -7.93
N ASP A 333 15.39 2.50 -8.53
CA ASP A 333 15.90 3.79 -8.99
C ASP A 333 14.96 4.44 -10.02
N ARG A 334 15.10 5.76 -10.15
CA ARG A 334 14.22 6.55 -11.01
C ARG A 334 14.24 6.09 -12.47
N GLU A 335 15.39 5.66 -13.00
CA GLU A 335 15.50 5.19 -14.37
C GLU A 335 14.73 3.89 -14.56
N THR A 336 14.90 2.92 -13.65
CA THR A 336 14.11 1.69 -13.63
C THR A 336 12.62 1.98 -13.52
N ARG A 337 12.19 2.88 -12.61
CA ARG A 337 10.79 3.33 -12.51
C ARG A 337 10.28 3.96 -13.80
N ARG A 338 11.11 4.71 -14.53
CA ARG A 338 10.75 5.24 -15.86
C ARG A 338 10.55 4.13 -16.89
N ILE A 339 11.41 3.11 -16.87
CA ILE A 339 11.36 1.98 -17.82
C ILE A 339 10.10 1.16 -17.58
N ILE A 340 9.77 0.88 -16.31
CA ILE A 340 8.59 0.08 -15.96
C ILE A 340 7.29 0.90 -15.90
N GLY A 341 7.39 2.23 -15.75
CA GLY A 341 6.22 3.12 -15.70
C GLY A 341 5.47 3.11 -14.37
N GLU A 342 6.11 2.69 -13.27
CA GLU A 342 5.50 2.70 -11.94
C GLU A 342 5.80 3.98 -11.18
N TYR A 343 4.75 4.78 -10.99
CA TYR A 343 4.79 5.98 -10.16
C TYR A 343 3.59 6.00 -9.23
N TYR A 344 3.85 6.17 -7.95
CA TYR A 344 2.80 6.23 -6.96
C TYR A 344 2.12 7.60 -6.94
N THR A 345 0.82 7.61 -6.68
CA THR A 345 0.00 8.82 -6.62
C THR A 345 0.44 9.71 -5.46
N PRO A 346 0.82 10.98 -5.67
CA PRO A 346 1.13 11.90 -4.59
C PRO A 346 0.01 12.00 -3.55
N ILE A 347 0.36 11.98 -2.26
CA ILE A 347 -0.62 11.93 -1.16
C ILE A 347 -1.62 13.08 -1.20
N TRP A 348 -1.19 14.28 -1.56
CA TRP A 348 -2.11 15.42 -1.68
C TRP A 348 -3.18 15.21 -2.78
N ILE A 349 -2.89 14.47 -3.86
CA ILE A 349 -3.90 14.10 -4.88
C ILE A 349 -4.89 13.13 -4.27
N VAL A 350 -4.39 12.12 -3.55
CA VAL A 350 -5.22 11.12 -2.88
C VAL A 350 -6.19 11.79 -1.90
N GLU A 351 -5.67 12.62 -0.98
CA GLU A 351 -6.46 13.40 -0.03
C GLU A 351 -7.48 14.30 -0.72
N PHE A 352 -7.08 15.01 -1.78
CA PHE A 352 -7.96 15.89 -2.53
C PHE A 352 -9.12 15.11 -3.15
N MET A 353 -8.84 13.98 -3.80
CA MET A 353 -9.85 13.15 -4.44
C MET A 353 -10.80 12.51 -3.43
N ILE A 354 -10.30 12.01 -2.30
CA ILE A 354 -11.12 11.46 -1.20
C ILE A 354 -12.04 12.53 -0.63
N ASN A 355 -11.52 13.73 -0.37
CA ASN A 355 -12.34 14.84 0.11
C ASN A 355 -13.39 15.28 -0.92
N ARG A 356 -13.04 15.25 -2.22
CA ARG A 356 -13.97 15.62 -3.29
C ARG A 356 -15.07 14.58 -3.46
N ILE A 357 -14.73 13.29 -3.47
CA ILE A 357 -15.70 12.21 -3.63
C ILE A 357 -16.64 12.15 -2.44
N LYS A 358 -16.12 12.30 -1.21
CA LYS A 358 -16.92 12.47 0.01
C LYS A 358 -17.96 13.58 -0.13
N LYS A 359 -17.58 14.76 -0.63
CA LYS A 359 -18.52 15.87 -0.87
C LYS A 359 -19.59 15.53 -1.92
N LEU A 360 -19.25 14.71 -2.93
CA LEU A 360 -20.20 14.32 -3.98
C LEU A 360 -21.25 13.31 -3.47
N VAL A 361 -20.87 12.40 -2.57
CA VAL A 361 -21.76 11.36 -2.02
C VAL A 361 -22.33 11.69 -0.63
N GLY A 362 -21.85 12.75 0.02
CA GLY A 362 -22.26 13.22 1.35
C GLY A 362 -21.41 12.65 2.50
N SER A 363 -21.18 11.34 2.52
CA SER A 363 -20.37 10.63 3.52
C SER A 363 -19.77 9.38 2.90
N LEU A 364 -18.57 8.99 3.34
CA LEU A 364 -17.95 7.71 2.98
C LEU A 364 -18.35 6.57 3.91
N ARG A 365 -18.91 6.89 5.08
CA ARG A 365 -19.39 5.91 6.06
C ARG A 365 -20.36 4.90 5.44
N ASN A 366 -20.16 3.61 5.76
CA ASN A 366 -20.96 2.49 5.25
C ASN A 366 -20.95 2.30 3.72
N LEU A 367 -20.05 2.97 2.98
CA LEU A 367 -19.91 2.81 1.53
C LEU A 367 -18.79 1.84 1.18
N LEU A 368 -19.07 0.88 0.30
CA LEU A 368 -18.04 0.01 -0.26
C LEU A 368 -17.21 0.76 -1.30
N ILE A 369 -15.92 0.92 -1.01
CA ILE A 369 -14.93 1.62 -1.83
C ILE A 369 -14.02 0.58 -2.50
N LEU A 370 -13.89 0.66 -3.82
CA LEU A 370 -12.97 -0.18 -4.60
C LEU A 370 -11.90 0.69 -5.28
N ASP A 371 -10.64 0.28 -5.14
CA ASP A 371 -9.55 0.70 -6.00
C ASP A 371 -9.09 -0.49 -6.87
N PRO A 372 -9.47 -0.54 -8.16
CA PRO A 372 -9.10 -1.63 -9.07
C PRO A 372 -7.62 -1.59 -9.52
N PHE A 373 -6.85 -0.57 -9.17
CA PHE A 373 -5.43 -0.48 -9.54
C PHE A 373 -4.66 0.07 -8.35
N CYS A 374 -4.77 -0.63 -7.21
CA CYS A 374 -4.51 -0.03 -5.91
C CYS A 374 -3.04 0.30 -5.65
N GLY A 375 -2.09 -0.32 -6.35
CA GLY A 375 -0.68 -0.15 -6.10
C GLY A 375 -0.35 -0.43 -4.63
N SER A 376 0.30 0.52 -3.96
CA SER A 376 0.62 0.46 -2.52
C SER A 376 -0.59 0.68 -1.59
N GLY A 377 -1.78 0.96 -2.13
CA GLY A 377 -3.02 1.07 -1.34
C GLY A 377 -3.31 2.45 -0.76
N SER A 378 -2.59 3.51 -1.16
CA SER A 378 -2.73 4.85 -0.54
C SER A 378 -4.17 5.41 -0.58
N PHE A 379 -4.93 5.19 -1.67
CA PHE A 379 -6.36 5.57 -1.72
C PHE A 379 -7.20 4.85 -0.66
N LEU A 380 -6.93 3.56 -0.44
CA LEU A 380 -7.68 2.72 0.49
C LEU A 380 -7.35 3.05 1.95
N VAL A 381 -6.07 3.31 2.24
CA VAL A 381 -5.61 3.74 3.58
C VAL A 381 -6.26 5.08 3.96
N ILE A 382 -6.22 6.08 3.06
CA ILE A 382 -6.82 7.40 3.34
C ILE A 382 -8.35 7.29 3.44
N ALA A 383 -9.00 6.49 2.59
CA ALA A 383 -10.43 6.22 2.68
C ALA A 383 -10.82 5.58 4.01
N PHE A 384 -10.05 4.60 4.49
CA PHE A 384 -10.23 3.94 5.78
C PHE A 384 -10.13 4.94 6.94
N HIS A 385 -9.12 5.80 6.95
CA HIS A 385 -8.98 6.86 7.97
C HIS A 385 -10.15 7.85 7.93
N GLU A 386 -10.62 8.23 6.75
CA GLU A 386 -11.76 9.14 6.58
C GLU A 386 -13.05 8.53 7.15
N LYS A 387 -13.34 7.25 6.87
CA LYS A 387 -14.49 6.53 7.43
C LYS A 387 -14.51 6.55 8.96
N ILE A 388 -13.36 6.30 9.58
CA ILE A 388 -13.26 6.32 11.05
C ILE A 388 -13.43 7.74 11.60
N ARG A 389 -12.90 8.76 10.91
CA ARG A 389 -13.13 10.17 11.25
C ARG A 389 -14.60 10.57 11.14
N GLU A 390 -15.38 9.91 10.28
CA GLU A 390 -16.85 10.04 10.22
C GLU A 390 -17.62 9.22 11.29
N GLY A 391 -16.90 8.59 12.23
CA GLY A 391 -17.47 7.84 13.34
C GLY A 391 -17.74 6.36 13.05
N GLU A 392 -17.20 5.82 11.95
CA GLU A 392 -17.24 4.39 11.69
C GLU A 392 -16.26 3.62 12.58
N LYS A 393 -16.60 2.38 12.94
CA LYS A 393 -15.72 1.52 13.72
C LYS A 393 -14.60 0.96 12.82
N PRO A 394 -13.34 0.87 13.29
CA PRO A 394 -12.25 0.31 12.48
C PRO A 394 -12.55 -1.09 11.90
N GLU A 395 -13.26 -1.94 12.63
CA GLU A 395 -13.65 -3.29 12.20
C GLU A 395 -14.62 -3.30 11.02
N GLU A 396 -15.45 -2.27 10.88
CA GLU A 396 -16.37 -2.14 9.75
C GLU A 396 -15.68 -1.43 8.59
N ALA A 397 -14.96 -0.33 8.86
CA ALA A 397 -14.30 0.45 7.83
C ALA A 397 -13.30 -0.37 7.00
N ILE A 398 -12.57 -1.31 7.63
CA ILE A 398 -11.60 -2.15 6.91
C ILE A 398 -12.27 -3.17 5.98
N LYS A 399 -13.52 -3.57 6.26
CA LYS A 399 -14.31 -4.49 5.42
C LYS A 399 -14.92 -3.80 4.20
N GLU A 400 -14.91 -2.46 4.18
CA GLU A 400 -15.53 -1.63 3.16
C GLU A 400 -14.53 -0.96 2.22
N VAL A 401 -13.23 -1.28 2.35
CA VAL A 401 -12.19 -0.84 1.43
C VAL A 401 -11.56 -2.05 0.75
N VAL A 402 -11.63 -2.09 -0.58
CA VAL A 402 -11.22 -3.24 -1.39
C VAL A 402 -10.21 -2.79 -2.45
N GLY A 403 -9.15 -3.57 -2.64
CA GLY A 403 -8.10 -3.28 -3.61
C GLY A 403 -7.81 -4.45 -4.53
N PHE A 404 -7.52 -4.14 -5.79
CA PHE A 404 -6.96 -5.08 -6.75
C PHE A 404 -5.64 -4.56 -7.30
N ASP A 405 -4.66 -5.46 -7.40
CA ASP A 405 -3.46 -5.20 -8.18
C ASP A 405 -2.91 -6.50 -8.77
N VAL A 406 -2.21 -6.39 -9.90
CA VAL A 406 -1.56 -7.53 -10.57
C VAL A 406 -0.07 -7.64 -10.18
N ASN A 407 0.53 -6.59 -9.61
CA ASN A 407 1.88 -6.65 -9.07
C ASN A 407 1.86 -7.30 -7.67
N PRO A 408 2.48 -8.47 -7.46
CA PRO A 408 2.43 -9.19 -6.19
C PRO A 408 3.06 -8.41 -5.03
N LEU A 409 4.06 -7.58 -5.30
CA LEU A 409 4.68 -6.74 -4.29
C LEU A 409 3.76 -5.60 -3.87
N ALA A 410 3.06 -4.98 -4.82
CA ALA A 410 2.09 -3.93 -4.56
C ALA A 410 0.95 -4.43 -3.65
N VAL A 411 0.41 -5.63 -3.93
CA VAL A 411 -0.56 -6.31 -3.06
C VAL A 411 0.00 -6.47 -1.64
N SER A 412 1.24 -6.92 -1.51
CA SER A 412 1.88 -7.11 -0.19
C SER A 412 2.03 -5.80 0.59
N ILE A 413 2.43 -4.72 -0.11
CA ILE A 413 2.53 -3.37 0.48
C ILE A 413 1.15 -2.88 0.92
N ALA A 414 0.13 -2.95 0.06
CA ALA A 414 -1.21 -2.48 0.38
C ALA A 414 -1.84 -3.23 1.57
N ARG A 415 -1.62 -4.56 1.67
CA ARG A 415 -2.06 -5.35 2.84
C ARG A 415 -1.34 -4.91 4.10
N ALA A 416 -0.03 -4.68 4.03
CA ALA A 416 0.77 -4.23 5.16
C ALA A 416 0.35 -2.83 5.66
N GLU A 417 0.26 -1.86 4.75
CA GLU A 417 -0.13 -0.47 5.05
C GLU A 417 -1.54 -0.40 5.64
N LEU A 418 -2.51 -1.12 5.08
CA LEU A 418 -3.87 -1.13 5.62
C LEU A 418 -3.95 -1.79 7.00
N LEU A 419 -3.16 -2.84 7.25
CA LEU A 419 -3.08 -3.45 8.58
C LEU A 419 -2.45 -2.50 9.60
N LEU A 420 -1.37 -1.80 9.24
CA LEU A 420 -0.74 -0.78 10.09
C LEU A 420 -1.72 0.36 10.41
N ALA A 421 -2.42 0.86 9.39
CA ALA A 421 -3.47 1.85 9.53
C ALA A 421 -4.58 1.39 10.48
N TYR A 422 -4.98 0.12 10.43
CA TYR A 422 -5.96 -0.45 11.36
C TYR A 422 -5.43 -0.51 12.80
N LEU A 423 -4.22 -1.05 13.01
CA LEU A 423 -3.63 -1.23 14.34
C LEU A 423 -3.42 0.10 15.09
N LYS A 424 -3.17 1.19 14.36
CA LYS A 424 -3.10 2.56 14.88
C LYS A 424 -4.28 2.93 15.79
N TYR A 425 -5.50 2.51 15.45
CA TYR A 425 -6.71 2.84 16.22
C TYR A 425 -6.94 2.01 17.49
N TYR A 426 -6.21 0.92 17.66
CA TYR A 426 -6.28 0.07 18.86
C TYR A 426 -5.18 0.41 19.86
N ARG A 427 -3.99 0.72 19.35
CA ARG A 427 -2.86 1.16 20.18
C ARG A 427 -3.16 2.48 20.92
N ASN A 428 -3.86 3.41 20.26
CA ASN A 428 -4.37 4.65 20.88
C ASN A 428 -5.28 4.43 22.09
N ARG A 429 -5.90 3.25 22.21
CA ARG A 429 -6.82 2.93 23.29
C ARG A 429 -6.19 2.05 24.38
N HIS A 430 -4.90 1.72 24.27
CA HIS A 430 -4.23 0.69 25.09
C HIS A 430 -4.97 -0.66 25.10
N THR A 431 -5.67 -0.97 24.02
CA THR A 431 -6.42 -2.21 23.83
C THR A 431 -5.86 -2.96 22.63
N LYS A 432 -5.63 -4.27 22.72
CA LYS A 432 -5.35 -5.08 21.53
C LYS A 432 -6.65 -5.37 20.77
N PRO A 433 -6.65 -5.39 19.43
CA PRO A 433 -7.82 -5.85 18.69
C PRO A 433 -8.12 -7.30 19.08
N LYS A 434 -9.40 -7.67 19.15
CA LYS A 434 -9.80 -9.06 19.46
C LYS A 434 -9.39 -10.04 18.36
N VAL A 435 -9.35 -9.57 17.12
CA VAL A 435 -8.99 -10.33 15.93
C VAL A 435 -8.24 -9.41 14.99
N THR A 436 -7.11 -9.88 14.47
CA THR A 436 -6.37 -9.22 13.38
C THR A 436 -7.16 -9.40 12.07
N PRO A 437 -7.64 -8.33 11.42
CA PRO A 437 -8.44 -8.46 10.21
C PRO A 437 -7.56 -8.79 9.01
N GLN A 438 -8.12 -9.53 8.05
CA GLN A 438 -7.49 -9.76 6.76
C GLN A 438 -7.77 -8.55 5.84
N PRO A 439 -6.75 -7.83 5.37
CA PRO A 439 -6.94 -6.74 4.41
C PRO A 439 -7.53 -7.25 3.09
N LEU A 440 -8.57 -6.60 2.59
CA LEU A 440 -9.29 -6.97 1.36
C LEU A 440 -8.56 -6.51 0.08
N ILE A 441 -7.30 -6.91 -0.04
CA ILE A 441 -6.47 -6.63 -1.22
C ILE A 441 -6.17 -7.94 -1.94
N PHE A 442 -6.51 -8.03 -3.22
CA PHE A 442 -6.42 -9.26 -3.99
C PHE A 442 -5.47 -9.13 -5.18
N HIS A 443 -4.77 -10.22 -5.47
CA HIS A 443 -3.90 -10.34 -6.64
C HIS A 443 -4.73 -10.66 -7.89
N VAL A 444 -5.12 -9.61 -8.61
CA VAL A 444 -6.13 -9.68 -9.67
C VAL A 444 -5.75 -8.77 -10.83
N ASP A 445 -5.94 -9.25 -12.06
CA ASP A 445 -5.98 -8.40 -13.25
C ASP A 445 -7.35 -7.72 -13.39
N SER A 446 -7.42 -6.43 -13.06
CA SER A 446 -8.68 -5.68 -13.09
C SER A 446 -9.31 -5.54 -14.48
N PHE A 447 -8.53 -5.53 -15.56
CA PHE A 447 -9.10 -5.51 -16.90
C PHE A 447 -9.83 -6.82 -17.19
N HIS A 448 -9.35 -7.94 -16.65
CA HIS A 448 -10.07 -9.21 -16.73
C HIS A 448 -11.46 -9.11 -16.08
N VAL A 449 -11.53 -8.53 -14.87
CA VAL A 449 -12.80 -8.34 -14.14
C VAL A 449 -13.79 -7.50 -14.96
N MET A 450 -13.29 -6.40 -15.55
CA MET A 450 -14.07 -5.39 -16.25
C MET A 450 -14.53 -5.83 -17.66
N PHE A 451 -13.67 -6.47 -18.45
CA PHE A 451 -13.87 -6.62 -19.91
C PHE A 451 -14.26 -8.01 -20.38
N LYS A 452 -14.10 -9.03 -19.55
CA LYS A 452 -14.59 -10.35 -19.92
C LYS A 452 -16.10 -10.44 -19.67
N PRO A 453 -16.90 -10.99 -20.60
CA PRO A 453 -18.34 -11.11 -20.42
C PRO A 453 -18.65 -11.85 -19.13
N GLY A 454 -19.37 -11.18 -18.23
CA GLY A 454 -20.03 -11.87 -17.13
C GLY A 454 -21.32 -12.45 -17.68
N ILE A 455 -21.28 -13.71 -18.10
CA ILE A 455 -22.40 -14.65 -18.06
C ILE A 455 -23.79 -14.17 -18.58
N PRO A 456 -23.96 -13.37 -19.66
CA PRO A 456 -25.31 -13.21 -20.20
C PRO A 456 -25.66 -14.37 -21.15
N SER A 457 -24.70 -15.25 -21.46
CA SER A 457 -24.87 -16.39 -22.36
C SER A 457 -23.66 -17.32 -22.25
N ILE A 458 -23.74 -18.39 -21.47
CA ILE A 458 -22.71 -19.42 -21.43
C ILE A 458 -23.01 -20.46 -22.51
N SER A 459 -22.14 -20.52 -23.51
CA SER A 459 -21.78 -21.80 -24.12
C SER A 459 -20.65 -22.42 -23.28
N LYS A 460 -20.43 -23.75 -23.36
CA LYS A 460 -19.31 -24.45 -22.70
C LYS A 460 -17.94 -23.79 -22.94
N ALA A 461 -17.77 -23.03 -24.03
CA ALA A 461 -16.56 -22.30 -24.36
C ALA A 461 -16.25 -21.13 -23.41
N THR A 462 -17.27 -20.43 -22.89
CA THR A 462 -17.11 -19.22 -22.07
C THR A 462 -16.52 -19.51 -20.68
N ILE A 463 -16.84 -20.66 -20.09
CA ILE A 463 -16.29 -21.09 -18.80
C ILE A 463 -14.83 -21.54 -18.94
N SER A 464 -14.53 -22.36 -19.95
CA SER A 464 -13.14 -22.73 -20.26
C SER A 464 -12.30 -21.51 -20.58
N GLU A 465 -12.85 -20.49 -21.23
CA GLU A 465 -12.17 -19.22 -21.43
C GLU A 465 -11.97 -18.44 -20.13
N LEU A 466 -13.00 -18.29 -19.28
CA LEU A 466 -12.96 -17.57 -17.99
C LEU A 466 -11.76 -17.99 -17.13
N THR A 467 -11.48 -19.29 -17.08
CA THR A 467 -10.51 -19.88 -16.16
C THR A 467 -9.19 -20.22 -16.85
N SER A 468 -9.20 -20.57 -18.15
CA SER A 468 -7.97 -20.77 -18.93
C SER A 468 -7.12 -19.52 -19.08
N TYR A 469 -7.55 -18.35 -18.62
CA TYR A 469 -6.78 -17.11 -18.68
C TYR A 469 -6.18 -16.67 -17.35
N ILE A 470 -6.68 -17.16 -16.20
CA ILE A 470 -6.13 -16.75 -14.90
C ILE A 470 -4.66 -17.17 -14.85
N TYR A 471 -4.32 -18.28 -15.50
CA TYR A 471 -3.00 -18.86 -15.46
C TYR A 471 -2.49 -19.49 -16.78
N LYS A 472 -3.01 -19.19 -18.00
CA LYS A 472 -2.39 -19.66 -19.27
C LYS A 472 -0.97 -19.12 -19.41
N GLY A 473 -0.01 -19.89 -18.92
CA GLY A 473 1.41 -19.56 -18.83
C GLY A 473 2.04 -19.89 -17.48
N TYR A 474 1.28 -19.92 -16.39
CA TYR A 474 1.80 -20.01 -15.04
C TYR A 474 1.98 -21.47 -14.62
N ARG A 475 3.18 -21.80 -14.13
CA ARG A 475 3.68 -23.18 -14.08
C ARG A 475 3.59 -23.85 -12.71
N ILE A 476 2.58 -23.53 -11.90
CA ILE A 476 2.35 -24.21 -10.62
C ILE A 476 1.14 -25.13 -10.80
N GLU A 477 1.42 -26.39 -11.10
CA GLU A 477 0.41 -27.42 -11.43
C GLU A 477 -0.65 -27.58 -10.33
N GLU A 478 -0.26 -27.42 -9.07
CA GLU A 478 -1.17 -27.49 -7.93
C GLU A 478 -2.20 -26.37 -7.92
N LEU A 479 -1.81 -25.14 -8.31
CA LEU A 479 -2.75 -24.03 -8.43
C LEU A 479 -3.74 -24.27 -9.57
N GLU A 480 -3.30 -24.82 -10.70
CA GLU A 480 -4.22 -25.18 -11.80
C GLU A 480 -5.27 -26.21 -11.35
N ASN A 481 -4.90 -27.14 -10.46
CA ASN A 481 -5.83 -28.13 -9.94
C ASN A 481 -6.80 -27.54 -8.91
N ILE A 482 -6.35 -26.60 -8.08
CA ILE A 482 -7.21 -25.81 -7.20
C ILE A 482 -8.18 -24.96 -8.02
N GLU A 483 -7.69 -24.30 -9.07
CA GLU A 483 -8.52 -23.52 -9.98
C GLU A 483 -9.66 -24.36 -10.52
N LYS A 484 -9.42 -25.58 -11.02
CA LYS A 484 -10.47 -26.51 -11.50
C LYS A 484 -11.59 -26.74 -10.48
N VAL A 485 -11.29 -26.74 -9.19
CA VAL A 485 -12.30 -26.84 -8.12
C VAL A 485 -13.02 -25.50 -7.96
N ILE A 486 -12.27 -24.40 -7.95
CA ILE A 486 -12.82 -23.04 -7.92
C ILE A 486 -13.72 -22.76 -9.12
N GLU A 487 -13.43 -23.29 -10.33
CA GLU A 487 -14.30 -23.16 -11.51
C GLU A 487 -15.71 -23.69 -11.22
N LYS A 488 -15.82 -24.81 -10.50
CA LYS A 488 -17.10 -25.39 -10.11
C LYS A 488 -17.84 -24.48 -9.13
N VAL A 489 -17.12 -23.81 -8.23
CA VAL A 489 -17.70 -22.79 -7.34
C VAL A 489 -18.29 -21.67 -8.19
N VAL A 490 -17.54 -21.14 -9.16
CA VAL A 490 -18.00 -20.08 -10.06
C VAL A 490 -19.28 -20.48 -10.79
N GLN A 491 -19.31 -21.70 -11.33
CA GLN A 491 -20.48 -22.25 -12.03
C GLN A 491 -21.72 -22.28 -11.12
N LYS A 492 -21.57 -22.70 -9.86
CA LYS A 492 -22.68 -22.71 -8.91
C LYS A 492 -23.09 -21.31 -8.45
N LEU A 493 -22.14 -20.41 -8.18
CA LEU A 493 -22.42 -19.02 -7.81
C LEU A 493 -23.24 -18.31 -8.89
N THR A 494 -22.99 -18.64 -10.15
CA THR A 494 -23.75 -18.13 -11.30
C THR A 494 -25.23 -18.43 -11.20
N LEU A 495 -25.60 -19.61 -10.69
CA LEU A 495 -27.00 -20.01 -10.53
C LEU A 495 -27.72 -19.21 -9.42
N HIS A 496 -26.96 -18.63 -8.49
CA HIS A 496 -27.45 -17.87 -7.34
C HIS A 496 -27.18 -16.35 -7.43
N ILE A 497 -26.94 -15.83 -8.64
CA ILE A 497 -26.52 -14.44 -8.86
C ILE A 497 -27.48 -13.40 -8.26
N ASN A 498 -28.77 -13.69 -8.25
CA ASN A 498 -29.79 -12.78 -7.72
C ASN A 498 -29.72 -12.70 -6.19
N GLU A 499 -29.42 -13.81 -5.51
CA GLU A 499 -29.23 -13.86 -4.06
C GLU A 499 -27.94 -13.14 -3.65
N ILE A 500 -26.87 -13.32 -4.42
CA ILE A 500 -25.57 -12.66 -4.19
C ILE A 500 -25.72 -11.13 -4.23
N LYS A 501 -26.51 -10.59 -5.17
CA LYS A 501 -26.72 -9.14 -5.29
C LYS A 501 -27.40 -8.49 -4.08
N ILE A 502 -28.14 -9.26 -3.27
CA ILE A 502 -28.94 -8.70 -2.17
C ILE A 502 -28.07 -8.28 -0.99
N ARG A 503 -26.95 -9.00 -0.73
CA ARG A 503 -26.13 -8.79 0.48
C ARG A 503 -24.64 -8.62 0.18
N PRO A 504 -24.25 -7.53 -0.50
CA PRO A 504 -22.91 -7.39 -1.02
C PRO A 504 -21.80 -7.45 0.05
N GLY A 505 -21.96 -6.73 1.16
CA GLY A 505 -20.99 -6.74 2.25
C GLY A 505 -20.79 -8.12 2.89
N GLU A 506 -21.85 -8.94 2.96
CA GLU A 506 -21.75 -10.30 3.52
C GLU A 506 -20.97 -11.25 2.59
N ASN A 507 -21.14 -11.12 1.26
CA ASN A 507 -20.39 -11.96 0.31
C ASN A 507 -18.89 -11.65 0.31
N ILE A 508 -18.49 -10.37 0.44
CA ILE A 508 -17.06 -9.99 0.60
C ILE A 508 -16.53 -10.52 1.92
N TYR A 509 -17.32 -10.45 2.98
CA TYR A 509 -16.93 -10.97 4.28
C TYR A 509 -16.72 -12.50 4.26
N ASP A 510 -17.52 -13.23 3.49
CA ASP A 510 -17.34 -14.68 3.33
C ASP A 510 -16.04 -15.04 2.60
N LEU A 511 -15.52 -14.18 1.71
CA LEU A 511 -14.18 -14.37 1.13
C LEU A 511 -13.09 -14.25 2.19
N ILE A 512 -13.22 -13.32 3.13
CA ILE A 512 -12.29 -13.18 4.27
C ILE A 512 -12.34 -14.42 5.15
N ILE A 513 -13.55 -14.90 5.47
CA ILE A 513 -13.73 -16.12 6.26
C ILE A 513 -13.07 -17.29 5.53
N PHE A 514 -13.29 -17.44 4.23
CA PHE A 514 -12.71 -18.52 3.45
C PHE A 514 -11.18 -18.48 3.44
N GLU A 515 -10.59 -17.30 3.19
CA GLU A 515 -9.15 -17.10 3.25
C GLU A 515 -8.59 -17.49 4.62
N LYS A 516 -9.24 -17.03 5.70
CA LYS A 516 -8.83 -17.37 7.07
C LYS A 516 -8.92 -18.86 7.35
N ILE A 517 -10.01 -19.51 6.95
CA ILE A 517 -10.17 -20.97 7.10
C ILE A 517 -9.04 -21.72 6.40
N LEU A 518 -8.68 -21.30 5.19
CA LEU A 518 -7.56 -21.90 4.46
C LEU A 518 -6.24 -21.66 5.21
N ALA A 519 -5.93 -20.42 5.59
CA ALA A 519 -4.69 -20.07 6.28
C ALA A 519 -4.53 -20.84 7.60
N ASP A 520 -5.57 -20.86 8.44
CA ASP A 520 -5.58 -21.58 9.71
C ASP A 520 -5.39 -23.09 9.51
N SER A 521 -6.07 -23.67 8.51
CA SER A 521 -5.95 -25.10 8.19
C SER A 521 -4.54 -25.47 7.73
N LEU A 522 -3.95 -24.68 6.83
CA LEU A 522 -2.60 -24.93 6.31
C LEU A 522 -1.52 -24.77 7.40
N LYS A 523 -1.65 -23.75 8.26
CA LYS A 523 -0.73 -23.51 9.37
C LYS A 523 -0.76 -24.65 10.39
N LEU A 524 -1.95 -25.11 10.78
CA LEU A 524 -2.12 -26.21 11.75
C LEU A 524 -1.64 -27.55 11.20
N THR A 525 -1.87 -27.83 9.91
CA THR A 525 -1.36 -29.06 9.26
C THR A 525 0.15 -29.19 9.42
N LEU A 526 0.91 -28.12 9.20
CA LEU A 526 2.38 -28.16 9.30
C LEU A 526 2.88 -28.43 10.72
N THR A 527 2.13 -28.00 11.73
CA THR A 527 2.49 -28.28 13.14
C THR A 527 2.10 -29.69 13.59
N SER A 528 1.19 -30.35 12.87
CA SER A 528 0.57 -31.61 13.29
C SER A 528 1.20 -32.85 12.69
N CYS A 529 1.91 -32.73 11.57
CA CYS A 529 2.69 -33.81 11.00
C CYS A 529 4.11 -33.80 11.60
N THR A 530 4.54 -34.93 12.19
CA THR A 530 5.90 -35.06 12.73
C THR A 530 6.95 -35.00 11.61
N LYS A 531 8.20 -34.61 11.91
CA LYS A 531 9.27 -34.50 10.89
C LYS A 531 9.49 -35.80 10.10
N ASP A 532 9.30 -36.95 10.73
CA ASP A 532 9.46 -38.28 10.11
C ASP A 532 8.22 -38.72 9.31
N GLN A 533 7.09 -38.03 9.46
CA GLN A 533 5.81 -38.31 8.79
C GLN A 533 5.31 -37.15 7.91
N LEU A 534 6.15 -36.14 7.64
CA LEU A 534 5.81 -34.99 6.81
C LEU A 534 5.79 -35.38 5.31
N ASN A 535 4.90 -36.30 4.97
CA ASN A 535 4.64 -36.77 3.61
C ASN A 535 3.25 -36.26 3.14
N GLN A 536 3.03 -36.34 1.83
CA GLN A 536 1.78 -35.95 1.19
C GLN A 536 0.52 -36.55 1.85
N ASP A 537 0.58 -37.80 2.31
CA ASP A 537 -0.56 -38.48 2.92
C ASP A 537 -0.96 -37.85 4.27
N CYS A 538 0.00 -37.63 5.18
CA CYS A 538 -0.25 -36.94 6.45
C CYS A 538 -0.80 -35.52 6.22
N LEU A 539 -0.15 -34.78 5.31
CA LEU A 539 -0.56 -33.41 4.99
C LEU A 539 -2.00 -33.37 4.47
N LYS A 540 -2.34 -34.26 3.53
CA LYS A 540 -3.68 -34.35 2.96
C LYS A 540 -4.71 -34.72 4.02
N GLU A 541 -4.44 -35.74 4.84
CA GLU A 541 -5.37 -36.19 5.89
C GLU A 541 -5.67 -35.06 6.88
N LYS A 542 -4.64 -34.36 7.36
CA LYS A 542 -4.80 -33.23 8.29
C LYS A 542 -5.49 -32.03 7.65
N ILE A 543 -5.21 -31.72 6.39
CA ILE A 543 -5.95 -30.68 5.66
C ILE A 543 -7.45 -31.03 5.58
N ILE A 544 -7.79 -32.28 5.26
CA ILE A 544 -9.19 -32.73 5.23
C ILE A 544 -9.86 -32.56 6.60
N GLU A 545 -9.17 -32.97 7.67
CA GLU A 545 -9.65 -32.84 9.06
C GLU A 545 -9.96 -31.38 9.39
N TYR A 546 -8.98 -30.48 9.24
CA TYR A 546 -9.13 -29.08 9.59
C TYR A 546 -10.14 -28.35 8.69
N LEU A 547 -10.10 -28.55 7.37
CA LEU A 547 -11.09 -27.93 6.48
C LEU A 547 -12.51 -28.36 6.84
N LYS A 548 -12.75 -29.65 7.12
CA LYS A 548 -14.08 -30.13 7.55
C LYS A 548 -14.50 -29.52 8.88
N GLU A 549 -13.58 -29.32 9.81
CA GLU A 549 -13.88 -28.67 11.09
C GLU A 549 -14.23 -27.19 10.90
N TYR A 550 -13.35 -26.43 10.24
CA TYR A 550 -13.49 -24.98 10.11
C TYR A 550 -14.67 -24.58 9.22
N LEU A 551 -14.96 -25.34 8.14
CA LEU A 551 -16.13 -25.10 7.29
C LEU A 551 -17.47 -25.37 8.01
N LYS A 552 -17.49 -26.04 9.17
CA LYS A 552 -18.70 -26.16 10.00
C LYS A 552 -19.12 -24.86 10.67
N ARG A 553 -18.17 -23.93 10.90
CA ARG A 553 -18.41 -22.67 11.63
C ARG A 553 -19.39 -21.73 10.91
N GLY A 554 -19.73 -22.04 9.66
CA GLY A 554 -20.78 -21.40 8.89
C GLY A 554 -20.32 -20.12 8.21
N PHE A 555 -20.92 -19.83 7.07
CA PHE A 555 -20.75 -18.59 6.33
C PHE A 555 -21.99 -17.71 6.51
N LYS A 556 -21.89 -16.42 6.20
CA LYS A 556 -22.98 -15.47 6.40
C LYS A 556 -23.91 -15.34 5.19
N SER A 557 -23.41 -15.66 4.00
CA SER A 557 -24.10 -15.45 2.73
C SER A 557 -24.16 -16.72 1.87
N ARG A 558 -24.95 -16.64 0.80
CA ARG A 558 -25.04 -17.70 -0.22
C ARG A 558 -23.69 -17.96 -0.90
N THR A 559 -22.85 -16.93 -1.03
CA THR A 559 -21.49 -17.11 -1.60
C THR A 559 -20.68 -18.10 -0.78
N GLY A 560 -20.67 -17.95 0.55
CA GLY A 560 -19.95 -18.86 1.43
C GLY A 560 -20.57 -20.25 1.51
N GLU A 561 -21.90 -20.38 1.45
CA GLU A 561 -22.57 -21.69 1.37
C GLU A 561 -22.15 -22.48 0.12
N VAL A 562 -22.19 -21.84 -1.06
CA VAL A 562 -21.78 -22.46 -2.32
C VAL A 562 -20.29 -22.84 -2.30
N LEU A 563 -19.44 -21.99 -1.71
CA LEU A 563 -18.03 -22.29 -1.48
C LEU A 563 -17.87 -23.55 -0.63
N LYS A 564 -18.52 -23.59 0.54
CA LYS A 564 -18.48 -24.72 1.46
C LYS A 564 -18.91 -26.03 0.78
N GLU A 565 -20.09 -26.04 0.17
CA GLU A 565 -20.65 -27.23 -0.48
C GLU A 565 -19.71 -27.77 -1.56
N THR A 566 -19.22 -26.89 -2.43
CA THR A 566 -18.36 -27.28 -3.55
C THR A 566 -16.99 -27.78 -3.08
N ILE A 567 -16.40 -27.15 -2.07
CA ILE A 567 -15.12 -27.60 -1.49
C ILE A 567 -15.30 -28.96 -0.84
N LEU A 568 -16.40 -29.19 -0.09
CA LEU A 568 -16.67 -30.48 0.53
C LEU A 568 -16.93 -31.59 -0.50
N GLU A 569 -17.63 -31.31 -1.60
CA GLU A 569 -17.82 -32.25 -2.71
C GLU A 569 -16.51 -32.63 -3.43
N ASN A 570 -15.50 -31.76 -3.37
CA ASN A 570 -14.21 -31.95 -4.05
C ASN A 570 -13.04 -32.06 -3.06
N ILE A 571 -13.33 -32.40 -1.80
CA ILE A 571 -12.39 -32.25 -0.68
C ILE A 571 -11.11 -33.05 -0.90
N ASP A 572 -11.19 -34.25 -1.47
CA ASP A 572 -10.01 -35.09 -1.71
C ASP A 572 -9.05 -34.47 -2.71
N LYS A 573 -9.56 -33.99 -3.85
CA LYS A 573 -8.75 -33.36 -4.89
C LYS A 573 -8.19 -32.03 -4.42
N PHE A 574 -9.03 -31.21 -3.79
CA PHE A 574 -8.64 -29.91 -3.27
C PHE A 574 -7.55 -30.03 -2.19
N SER A 575 -7.73 -30.95 -1.23
CA SER A 575 -6.76 -31.18 -0.15
C SER A 575 -5.47 -31.81 -0.65
N LEU A 576 -5.51 -32.67 -1.68
CA LEU A 576 -4.30 -33.20 -2.32
C LEU A 576 -3.48 -32.08 -2.97
N SER A 577 -4.11 -31.17 -3.71
CA SER A 577 -3.41 -30.04 -4.31
C SER A 577 -2.81 -29.10 -3.25
N LEU A 578 -3.53 -28.86 -2.15
CA LEU A 578 -3.00 -28.10 -1.01
C LEU A 578 -1.82 -28.82 -0.32
N ALA A 579 -1.90 -30.14 -0.14
CA ALA A 579 -0.82 -30.93 0.43
C ALA A 579 0.45 -30.83 -0.43
N ASN A 580 0.32 -30.92 -1.75
CA ASN A 580 1.44 -30.76 -2.69
C ASN A 580 2.06 -29.37 -2.62
N LEU A 581 1.24 -28.32 -2.48
CA LEU A 581 1.74 -26.96 -2.28
C LEU A 581 2.58 -26.85 -0.99
N LEU A 582 2.08 -27.39 0.12
CA LEU A 582 2.80 -27.40 1.40
C LEU A 582 4.10 -28.21 1.33
N GLU A 583 4.06 -29.37 0.69
CA GLU A 583 5.22 -30.24 0.52
C GLU A 583 6.29 -29.57 -0.34
N ASN A 584 5.91 -28.99 -1.47
CA ASN A 584 6.85 -28.39 -2.41
C ASN A 584 7.38 -27.04 -1.92
N TYR A 585 6.51 -26.18 -1.39
CA TYR A 585 6.83 -24.77 -1.15
C TYR A 585 6.72 -24.34 0.32
N GLY A 586 6.18 -25.18 1.21
CA GLY A 586 5.90 -24.83 2.62
C GLY A 586 4.62 -24.03 2.78
N ASN A 587 4.42 -23.41 3.97
CA ASN A 587 3.17 -22.68 4.27
C ASN A 587 2.89 -21.56 3.27
N GLY A 588 3.94 -20.97 2.68
CA GLY A 588 3.93 -20.16 1.46
C GLY A 588 3.01 -18.94 1.39
N ILE A 589 2.07 -18.77 2.33
CA ILE A 589 1.03 -17.75 2.31
C ILE A 589 0.09 -17.98 1.10
N TRP A 590 -0.36 -19.24 0.93
CA TRP A 590 -1.15 -19.69 -0.24
C TRP A 590 -2.63 -19.29 -0.17
N ALA A 591 -3.18 -19.05 1.02
CA ALA A 591 -4.61 -18.80 1.18
C ALA A 591 -5.03 -17.51 0.47
N SER A 592 -4.23 -16.44 0.60
CA SER A 592 -4.45 -15.17 -0.11
C SER A 592 -4.47 -15.32 -1.64
N SER A 593 -3.58 -16.16 -2.19
CA SER A 593 -3.51 -16.44 -3.63
C SER A 593 -4.77 -17.15 -4.12
N ILE A 594 -5.25 -18.14 -3.37
CA ILE A 594 -6.47 -18.90 -3.68
C ILE A 594 -7.70 -18.03 -3.55
N ALA A 595 -7.79 -17.21 -2.49
CA ALA A 595 -8.89 -16.26 -2.28
C ALA A 595 -8.97 -15.21 -3.40
N SER A 596 -7.82 -14.76 -3.90
CA SER A 596 -7.73 -13.81 -5.03
C SER A 596 -8.36 -14.34 -6.32
N ILE A 597 -8.42 -15.67 -6.52
CA ILE A 597 -9.07 -16.29 -7.69
C ILE A 597 -10.60 -16.07 -7.65
N LEU A 598 -11.20 -16.02 -6.46
CA LEU A 598 -12.64 -15.87 -6.28
C LEU A 598 -13.11 -14.41 -6.28
N ALA A 599 -12.25 -13.49 -5.85
CA ALA A 599 -12.59 -12.07 -5.67
C ALA A 599 -13.21 -11.40 -6.93
N PRO A 600 -12.70 -11.62 -8.16
CA PRO A 600 -13.29 -11.07 -9.39
C PRO A 600 -14.79 -11.35 -9.57
N ILE A 601 -15.22 -12.57 -9.25
CA ILE A 601 -16.59 -13.04 -9.50
C ILE A 601 -17.53 -12.35 -8.52
N VAL A 602 -17.15 -12.36 -7.25
CA VAL A 602 -17.92 -11.78 -6.15
C VAL A 602 -18.09 -10.28 -6.36
N ILE A 603 -17.00 -9.56 -6.65
CA ILE A 603 -17.01 -8.09 -6.76
C ILE A 603 -17.80 -7.58 -7.98
N LYS A 604 -17.77 -8.30 -9.10
CA LYS A 604 -18.57 -7.95 -10.28
C LYS A 604 -20.08 -7.96 -10.02
N HIS A 605 -20.55 -8.79 -9.09
CA HIS A 605 -21.97 -8.90 -8.75
C HIS A 605 -22.40 -7.96 -7.64
N ILE A 606 -21.50 -7.72 -6.68
CA ILE A 606 -21.73 -6.82 -5.55
C ILE A 606 -21.89 -5.38 -6.00
N LYS A 607 -21.03 -4.95 -6.92
CA LYS A 607 -20.88 -3.57 -7.38
C LYS A 607 -20.51 -2.59 -6.25
N PRO A 608 -19.32 -1.98 -6.28
CA PRO A 608 -18.93 -1.00 -5.26
C PRO A 608 -19.79 0.28 -5.34
N ASP A 609 -20.01 0.91 -4.19
CA ASP A 609 -20.66 2.22 -4.11
C ASP A 609 -19.79 3.28 -4.78
N VAL A 610 -18.49 3.25 -4.50
CA VAL A 610 -17.52 4.23 -4.99
C VAL A 610 -16.32 3.51 -5.59
N ILE A 611 -15.90 3.94 -6.77
CA ILE A 611 -14.59 3.58 -7.32
C ILE A 611 -13.68 4.81 -7.28
N ILE A 612 -12.52 4.67 -6.65
CA ILE A 612 -11.48 5.72 -6.64
C ILE A 612 -10.13 5.09 -6.97
N THR A 613 -9.43 5.64 -7.97
CA THR A 613 -8.21 4.97 -8.47
C THR A 613 -7.33 5.85 -9.38
N ASN A 614 -6.11 5.38 -9.59
CA ASN A 614 -5.20 5.82 -10.64
C ASN A 614 -4.93 4.63 -11.60
N PRO A 615 -5.66 4.48 -12.71
CA PRO A 615 -5.45 3.40 -13.67
C PRO A 615 -4.11 3.52 -14.39
N PRO A 616 -3.60 2.45 -15.04
CA PRO A 616 -2.35 2.49 -15.78
C PRO A 616 -2.41 3.43 -17.00
N TRP A 617 -1.37 4.27 -17.15
CA TRP A 617 -1.22 5.21 -18.26
C TRP A 617 -0.40 4.57 -19.39
N LEU A 618 -1.06 3.68 -20.12
CA LEU A 618 -0.46 2.95 -21.24
C LEU A 618 -1.29 3.15 -22.51
N GLN A 619 -0.65 3.49 -23.61
CA GLN A 619 -1.30 3.54 -24.91
C GLN A 619 -1.95 2.17 -25.23
N LEU A 620 -3.22 2.17 -25.67
CA LEU A 620 -4.01 0.94 -25.91
C LEU A 620 -3.32 -0.07 -26.84
N THR A 621 -2.55 0.39 -27.82
CA THR A 621 -1.84 -0.46 -28.78
C THR A 621 -0.57 -1.09 -28.21
N LYS A 622 -0.11 -0.66 -27.03
CA LYS A 622 1.08 -1.21 -26.34
C LYS A 622 0.76 -2.31 -25.33
N LEU A 623 -0.53 -2.60 -25.08
CA LEU A 623 -0.92 -3.67 -24.18
C LEU A 623 -0.66 -5.05 -24.82
N LYS A 624 0.17 -5.87 -24.17
CA LYS A 624 0.54 -7.23 -24.60
C LYS A 624 -0.27 -8.36 -23.98
N ALA A 625 -1.30 -8.02 -23.21
CA ALA A 625 -2.18 -9.01 -22.65
C ALA A 625 -2.89 -9.80 -23.76
N LEU A 626 -3.19 -11.07 -23.47
CA LEU A 626 -3.87 -11.96 -24.41
C LEU A 626 -5.28 -11.47 -24.77
N TYR A 627 -5.90 -10.65 -23.92
CA TYR A 627 -7.19 -9.99 -24.17
C TYR A 627 -7.08 -8.58 -24.79
N SER A 628 -5.89 -8.15 -25.19
CA SER A 628 -5.67 -6.80 -25.73
C SER A 628 -6.52 -6.50 -26.97
N GLU A 629 -6.77 -7.51 -27.82
CA GLU A 629 -7.64 -7.38 -28.98
C GLU A 629 -9.11 -7.18 -28.58
N THR A 630 -9.59 -7.93 -27.58
CA THR A 630 -10.93 -7.75 -27.02
C THR A 630 -11.14 -6.33 -26.52
N ILE A 631 -10.15 -5.76 -25.82
CA ILE A 631 -10.17 -4.36 -25.36
C ILE A 631 -10.24 -3.38 -26.55
N ARG A 632 -9.43 -3.59 -27.59
CA ARG A 632 -9.43 -2.73 -28.79
C ARG A 632 -10.76 -2.80 -29.55
N GLN A 633 -11.33 -4.00 -29.67
CA GLN A 633 -12.64 -4.21 -30.30
C GLN A 633 -13.75 -3.54 -29.50
N LYS A 634 -13.69 -3.63 -28.16
CA LYS A 634 -14.64 -2.94 -27.29
C LYS A 634 -14.55 -1.42 -27.42
N ALA A 635 -13.33 -0.86 -27.46
CA ALA A 635 -13.09 0.56 -27.71
C ALA A 635 -13.70 1.01 -29.05
N ARG A 636 -13.51 0.20 -30.11
CA ARG A 636 -14.08 0.46 -31.43
C ARG A 636 -15.61 0.46 -31.41
N SER A 637 -16.20 -0.54 -30.76
CA SER A 637 -17.65 -0.67 -30.57
C SER A 637 -18.24 0.55 -29.85
N ILE A 638 -17.61 1.03 -28.78
CA ILE A 638 -18.07 2.21 -28.03
C ILE A 638 -18.08 3.46 -28.92
N LEU A 639 -17.01 3.69 -29.69
CA LEU A 639 -16.92 4.81 -30.64
C LEU A 639 -18.05 4.75 -31.68
N GLU A 640 -18.29 3.57 -32.26
CA GLU A 640 -19.30 3.37 -33.29
C GLU A 640 -20.73 3.51 -32.73
N ILE A 641 -21.02 2.93 -31.56
CA ILE A 641 -22.35 3.04 -30.95
C ILE A 641 -22.66 4.50 -30.60
N THR A 642 -21.69 5.19 -30.02
CA THR A 642 -21.91 6.50 -29.40
C THR A 642 -21.84 7.64 -30.40
N LEU A 643 -20.88 7.60 -31.33
CA LEU A 643 -20.56 8.75 -32.17
C LEU A 643 -20.91 8.58 -33.65
N LYS A 644 -21.20 7.37 -34.15
CA LYS A 644 -21.47 7.16 -35.59
C LYS A 644 -22.66 7.96 -36.10
N LYS A 645 -23.69 8.14 -35.28
CA LYS A 645 -24.91 8.89 -35.65
C LYS A 645 -24.62 10.38 -35.86
N GLU A 646 -23.85 10.99 -34.96
CA GLU A 646 -23.46 12.41 -35.04
C GLU A 646 -22.31 12.63 -36.02
N TYR A 647 -21.41 11.65 -36.15
CA TYR A 647 -20.19 11.71 -36.94
C TYR A 647 -20.02 10.44 -37.80
N PRO A 648 -20.61 10.39 -39.02
CA PRO A 648 -20.59 9.21 -39.88
C PRO A 648 -19.19 8.72 -40.29
N SER A 649 -18.16 9.55 -40.17
CA SER A 649 -16.76 9.20 -40.48
C SER A 649 -16.06 8.37 -39.40
N ILE A 650 -16.65 8.22 -38.21
CA ILE A 650 -16.05 7.51 -37.06
C ILE A 650 -15.59 6.08 -37.39
N PRO A 651 -16.37 5.21 -38.07
CA PRO A 651 -15.93 3.83 -38.36
C PRO A 651 -14.61 3.77 -39.15
N ARG A 652 -14.37 4.73 -40.06
CA ARG A 652 -13.14 4.85 -40.84
C ARG A 652 -11.97 5.41 -40.01
N LYS A 653 -12.25 6.25 -39.01
CA LYS A 653 -11.23 6.90 -38.15
C LYS A 653 -10.94 6.16 -36.84
N ALA A 654 -11.75 5.16 -36.46
CA ALA A 654 -11.66 4.50 -35.16
C ALA A 654 -10.27 3.90 -34.87
N GLY A 655 -9.58 3.35 -35.87
CA GLY A 655 -8.21 2.85 -35.72
C GLY A 655 -7.21 3.95 -35.29
N ASN A 656 -7.31 5.14 -35.87
CA ASN A 656 -6.46 6.29 -35.51
C ASN A 656 -6.80 6.84 -34.11
N ILE A 657 -8.07 6.79 -33.73
CA ILE A 657 -8.52 7.16 -32.38
C ILE A 657 -7.95 6.18 -31.36
N ILE A 658 -8.11 4.88 -31.58
CA ILE A 658 -7.58 3.82 -30.70
C ILE A 658 -6.05 3.93 -30.57
N LYS A 659 -5.34 4.16 -31.68
CA LYS A 659 -3.89 4.39 -31.65
C LYS A 659 -3.53 5.61 -30.80
N GLY A 660 -4.33 6.67 -30.79
CA GLY A 660 -4.10 7.86 -29.96
C GLY A 660 -4.63 7.76 -28.53
N SER A 661 -5.31 6.68 -28.17
CA SER A 661 -6.01 6.53 -26.89
C SER A 661 -5.16 5.80 -25.86
N ASP A 662 -5.52 6.00 -24.59
CA ASP A 662 -4.88 5.39 -23.44
C ASP A 662 -5.78 4.35 -22.77
N LEU A 663 -5.16 3.36 -22.13
CA LEU A 663 -5.82 2.27 -21.43
C LEU A 663 -6.71 2.79 -20.28
N SER A 664 -6.35 3.93 -19.67
CA SER A 664 -7.18 4.65 -18.69
C SER A 664 -8.59 4.99 -19.22
N SER A 665 -8.76 5.33 -20.50
CA SER A 665 -10.08 5.59 -21.10
C SER A 665 -10.97 4.34 -21.10
N ILE A 666 -10.37 3.18 -21.32
CA ILE A 666 -11.11 1.91 -21.26
C ILE A 666 -11.30 1.47 -19.81
N ALA A 667 -10.30 1.61 -18.94
CA ALA A 667 -10.49 1.38 -17.51
C ALA A 667 -11.69 2.17 -16.94
N LEU A 668 -11.86 3.42 -17.38
CA LEU A 668 -13.02 4.25 -17.06
C LEU A 668 -14.35 3.62 -17.52
N TYR A 669 -14.42 3.04 -18.72
CA TYR A 669 -15.63 2.33 -19.17
C TYR A 669 -15.99 1.18 -18.23
N GLY A 670 -14.99 0.38 -17.82
CA GLY A 670 -15.18 -0.75 -16.92
C GLY A 670 -15.63 -0.29 -15.53
N ALA A 671 -15.02 0.75 -15.00
CA ALA A 671 -15.38 1.31 -13.70
C ALA A 671 -16.76 1.98 -13.70
N LEU A 672 -17.15 2.69 -14.76
CA LEU A 672 -18.50 3.23 -14.92
C LEU A 672 -19.57 2.13 -14.93
N GLN A 673 -19.23 0.92 -15.42
CA GLN A 673 -20.13 -0.23 -15.37
C GLN A 673 -20.33 -0.77 -13.94
N LEU A 674 -19.29 -0.72 -13.11
CA LEU A 674 -19.26 -1.33 -11.79
C LEU A 674 -19.73 -0.41 -10.66
N ALA A 675 -19.40 0.88 -10.72
CA ALA A 675 -19.73 1.83 -9.65
C ALA A 675 -21.23 2.18 -9.63
N GLU A 676 -21.79 2.32 -8.41
CA GLU A 676 -23.21 2.64 -8.20
C GLU A 676 -23.48 4.10 -7.82
N LYS A 677 -22.67 4.73 -6.95
CA LYS A 677 -22.93 6.10 -6.45
C LYS A 677 -22.00 7.15 -7.06
N ALA A 678 -20.70 6.89 -7.07
CA ALA A 678 -19.74 7.83 -7.65
C ALA A 678 -18.43 7.17 -8.09
N LEU A 679 -17.66 7.92 -8.88
CA LEU A 679 -16.36 7.50 -9.39
C LEU A 679 -15.36 8.67 -9.39
N ALA A 680 -14.11 8.41 -9.05
CA ALA A 680 -13.01 9.37 -9.07
C ALA A 680 -11.75 8.74 -9.69
N PHE A 681 -11.23 9.33 -10.76
CA PHE A 681 -10.12 8.79 -11.55
C PHE A 681 -9.00 9.81 -11.71
N VAL A 682 -7.76 9.38 -11.53
CA VAL A 682 -6.60 10.11 -12.06
C VAL A 682 -6.41 9.70 -13.53
N MET A 683 -6.43 10.65 -14.45
CA MET A 683 -6.31 10.40 -15.88
C MET A 683 -5.07 11.11 -16.43
N PRO A 684 -4.39 10.59 -17.47
CA PRO A 684 -3.46 11.39 -18.23
C PRO A 684 -4.20 12.57 -18.87
N ARG A 685 -3.71 13.80 -18.72
CA ARG A 685 -4.31 14.98 -19.37
C ARG A 685 -4.45 14.80 -20.88
N LYS A 686 -3.51 14.11 -21.53
CA LYS A 686 -3.55 13.83 -22.99
C LYS A 686 -4.74 12.96 -23.42
N SER A 687 -5.34 12.24 -22.48
CA SER A 687 -6.53 11.40 -22.65
C SER A 687 -7.77 12.00 -21.99
N SER A 688 -7.62 13.17 -21.35
CA SER A 688 -8.67 13.93 -20.68
C SER A 688 -8.81 15.31 -21.34
N PHE A 689 -9.83 16.06 -20.96
CA PHE A 689 -10.11 17.36 -21.57
C PHE A 689 -9.01 18.39 -21.28
N TYR A 690 -8.59 19.16 -22.30
CA TYR A 690 -7.63 20.26 -22.18
C TYR A 690 -8.11 21.48 -22.98
N THR A 691 -8.27 22.63 -22.33
CA THR A 691 -8.83 23.84 -22.96
C THR A 691 -7.79 24.67 -23.71
N ARG A 692 -6.49 24.49 -23.46
CA ARG A 692 -5.44 25.41 -23.94
C ARG A 692 -4.61 24.92 -25.13
N SER A 693 -4.90 23.76 -25.74
CA SER A 693 -4.32 23.35 -27.03
C SER A 693 -5.26 22.46 -27.85
N ASN A 694 -4.93 22.29 -29.14
CA ASN A 694 -5.62 21.37 -30.04
C ASN A 694 -5.67 19.94 -29.47
N GLN A 695 -6.87 19.34 -29.51
CA GLN A 695 -7.18 18.08 -28.86
C GLN A 695 -6.57 16.88 -29.61
N ARG A 696 -6.01 15.92 -28.85
CA ARG A 696 -5.51 14.66 -29.39
C ARG A 696 -6.67 13.68 -29.61
N SER A 697 -6.52 12.76 -30.57
CA SER A 697 -7.56 11.78 -30.89
C SER A 697 -7.96 10.90 -29.71
N GLY A 698 -7.08 10.67 -28.74
CA GLY A 698 -7.37 9.87 -27.53
C GLY A 698 -8.50 10.41 -26.65
N ILE A 699 -8.69 11.74 -26.61
CA ILE A 699 -9.76 12.39 -25.84
C ILE A 699 -11.14 11.95 -26.35
N ILE A 700 -11.24 11.65 -27.65
CA ILE A 700 -12.48 11.22 -28.30
C ILE A 700 -12.98 9.90 -27.70
N LEU A 701 -12.08 8.97 -27.35
CA LEU A 701 -12.49 7.72 -26.71
C LEU A 701 -13.03 7.97 -25.30
N THR A 702 -12.36 8.80 -24.49
CA THR A 702 -12.86 9.17 -23.15
C THR A 702 -14.22 9.85 -23.22
N TYR A 703 -14.42 10.77 -24.17
CA TYR A 703 -15.70 11.41 -24.42
C TYR A 703 -16.78 10.38 -24.81
N ALA A 704 -16.47 9.48 -25.76
CA ALA A 704 -17.40 8.43 -26.17
C ALA A 704 -17.76 7.50 -25.01
N VAL A 705 -16.81 7.17 -24.12
CA VAL A 705 -17.06 6.36 -22.93
C VAL A 705 -18.02 7.06 -21.96
N LEU A 706 -17.81 8.33 -21.67
CA LEU A 706 -18.72 9.10 -20.81
C LEU A 706 -20.12 9.22 -21.43
N LYS A 707 -20.16 9.53 -22.74
CA LYS A 707 -21.40 9.69 -23.50
C LYS A 707 -22.19 8.38 -23.61
N TYR A 708 -21.50 7.23 -23.69
CA TYR A 708 -22.12 5.91 -23.67
C TYR A 708 -22.94 5.66 -22.39
N TYR A 709 -22.55 6.26 -21.25
CA TYR A 709 -23.22 6.13 -19.96
C TYR A 709 -24.01 7.39 -19.57
N GLU A 710 -24.27 8.32 -20.48
CA GLU A 710 -24.89 9.63 -20.19
C GLU A 710 -26.22 9.49 -19.43
N ASP A 711 -27.03 8.48 -19.75
CA ASP A 711 -28.32 8.25 -19.08
C ASP A 711 -28.18 7.92 -17.58
N ARG A 712 -27.05 7.33 -17.16
CA ARG A 712 -26.78 7.00 -15.75
C ARG A 712 -26.08 8.14 -15.00
N ILE A 713 -25.47 9.07 -15.71
CA ILE A 713 -24.61 10.10 -15.11
C ILE A 713 -25.44 11.35 -14.79
N GLU A 714 -25.36 11.80 -13.53
CA GLU A 714 -25.94 13.08 -13.10
C GLU A 714 -24.99 14.24 -13.40
N LYS A 715 -23.71 14.04 -13.08
CA LYS A 715 -22.68 15.08 -13.20
C LYS A 715 -21.33 14.47 -13.53
N VAL A 716 -20.61 15.12 -14.45
CA VAL A 716 -19.18 14.90 -14.68
C VAL A 716 -18.43 16.19 -14.31
N GLU A 717 -17.31 16.06 -13.62
CA GLU A 717 -16.39 17.14 -13.34
C GLU A 717 -14.98 16.69 -13.72
N ILE A 718 -14.25 17.55 -14.41
CA ILE A 718 -12.86 17.31 -14.79
C ILE A 718 -12.01 18.49 -14.30
N ILE A 719 -10.95 18.19 -13.57
CA ILE A 719 -9.99 19.14 -13.03
C ILE A 719 -8.65 18.90 -13.71
N ASP A 720 -8.19 19.85 -14.51
CA ASP A 720 -6.88 19.80 -15.15
C ASP A 720 -5.82 20.35 -14.18
N LEU A 721 -4.86 19.51 -13.79
CA LEU A 721 -3.73 19.95 -12.96
C LEU A 721 -2.72 20.60 -13.88
N ASN A 722 -2.33 21.86 -13.67
CA ASN A 722 -1.47 22.60 -14.60
C ASN A 722 0.04 22.29 -14.49
N TYR A 723 0.44 21.25 -13.75
CA TYR A 723 1.83 20.84 -13.54
C TYR A 723 1.96 19.30 -13.47
N ASP A 724 3.17 18.81 -13.70
CA ASP A 724 3.49 17.38 -13.56
C ASP A 724 3.65 17.00 -12.09
N ALA A 725 2.53 16.58 -11.49
CA ALA A 725 2.49 16.17 -10.09
C ALA A 725 3.34 14.92 -9.77
N PHE A 726 3.61 14.09 -10.78
CA PHE A 726 4.29 12.81 -10.61
C PHE A 726 5.77 12.84 -11.03
N LEU A 727 6.23 13.96 -11.60
CA LEU A 727 7.61 14.21 -12.02
C LEU A 727 8.15 13.20 -13.07
N HIS A 728 7.27 12.73 -13.95
CA HIS A 728 7.59 11.76 -15.01
C HIS A 728 7.29 12.23 -16.44
N GLY A 729 6.88 13.48 -16.61
CA GLY A 729 6.68 14.14 -17.91
C GLY A 729 5.26 14.06 -18.48
N ASP A 730 4.33 13.39 -17.77
CA ASP A 730 2.91 13.39 -18.14
C ASP A 730 2.10 14.07 -17.05
N ILE A 731 1.25 15.00 -17.47
CA ILE A 731 0.49 15.80 -16.55
C ILE A 731 -0.86 15.13 -16.28
N PRO A 732 -1.27 14.94 -15.01
CA PRO A 732 -2.59 14.39 -14.68
C PRO A 732 -3.75 15.37 -14.90
N ALA A 733 -4.94 14.79 -15.02
CA ALA A 733 -6.22 15.42 -14.79
C ALA A 733 -7.03 14.53 -13.84
N LEU A 734 -7.92 15.12 -13.05
CA LEU A 734 -8.79 14.40 -12.12
C LEU A 734 -10.22 14.39 -12.67
N LEU A 735 -10.82 13.23 -12.78
CA LEU A 735 -12.18 13.05 -13.31
C LEU A 735 -13.09 12.53 -12.20
N PHE A 736 -14.23 13.18 -12.00
CA PHE A 736 -15.24 12.79 -11.03
C PHE A 736 -16.58 12.59 -11.73
N VAL A 737 -17.28 11.51 -11.39
CA VAL A 737 -18.61 11.20 -11.90
C VAL A 737 -19.53 10.93 -10.72
N LYS A 738 -20.69 11.58 -10.72
CA LYS A 738 -21.81 11.27 -9.82
C LYS A 738 -22.92 10.63 -10.65
N PHE A 739 -23.42 9.47 -10.20
CA PHE A 739 -24.53 8.80 -10.86
C PHE A 739 -25.87 9.34 -10.36
N LYS A 740 -26.89 9.26 -11.22
CA LYS A 740 -28.26 9.55 -10.81
C LYS A 740 -28.68 8.53 -9.76
N SER A 741 -29.33 8.97 -8.69
CA SER A 741 -29.95 8.06 -7.74
C SER A 741 -30.90 7.13 -8.49
N SER A 742 -30.69 5.82 -8.36
CA SER A 742 -31.64 4.82 -8.81
C SER A 742 -32.98 5.13 -8.11
N LYS A 743 -34.03 5.40 -8.89
CA LYS A 743 -35.39 5.40 -8.33
C LYS A 743 -35.61 3.99 -7.77
N GLN A 744 -35.68 3.89 -6.43
CA GLN A 744 -36.01 2.66 -5.72
C GLN A 744 -37.37 2.12 -6.15
#